data_AF-A0A3A8N932-F1
#
_entry.id   AF-A0A3A8N932-F1
#
_cell.length_a   1.000
_cell.length_b   1.000
_cell.length_c   1.000
_cell.angle_alpha   90.00
_cell.angle_beta   90.00
_cell.angle_gamma   90.00
#
_symmetry.space_group_name_H-M   'P 1'
#
loop_
_entity.id
_entity.type
_entity.pdbx_description
1 polymer ?
#
loop_
_entity_poly.entity_id
_entity_poly.type
_entity_poly.pdbx_seq_one_letter_code
_entity_poly.pdbx_strand_id
1 'polypeptide(L)'
;MNELRAAVAKHKATVQGFGSGVTPRLTTAKGEVEALAEGVLTMVATLRPTVDGTLGKLLAQVNAANVKVLDPSSRFQALAAEVQGHQQALSASGTKARASSESLGKEATAKSQGLEAQAKTSAESSQGQLTALQQQVGQQCDADKKSFDAKLKARKGSQADTEARRAQGYALIEQTRTQLTQDLQGVGSTLAAALAAVLVRLATSRDTATGKSTQLTAVVDGAVNDPVRALAALHQEIVDAGKTTQQAHQQQESALGTQKKTLAGQVKAAATTAAGIVDPVDTQVTPSLKMGKTQASGTLETLGKTVGGQVATVTAQLVAVEQLIDQVQQRIEGVITQVSATLDGLVTGTLTAVEGIKAPLKQTLDAAFTTLDTLVASISALKQQVMALFEVLPQKLEQLQTLFQQLVGSLEALLERAMGLLDAIPAADLPKPLVTPAVQGITQVVGQITTQLGTLSSQVGSQLQSLTQTIVSQVETVQTQAQTQIDTATNQVVTQMGSLTQSVLQGIEQATAQVAQVIAAGVTQIGTAKEQGVQQIKAMQQQVAAQVTPLDTQVPERLKALDAQVGAGIAAAVQAMKTTRATAEGQVTSAKGQLDTHLGTMNTSVTAGLKSLEQARTSAETTLATQVDQALAAFKQRADSWVDSCRGRSVRMRLSCSSMSTVFGTGTSSRACHAPLGVVKRKLTATACSGGRGIFTCFVRLG
;
A
#
# COMPACT_ATOMS: atom_id res chain seq x y z
N MET A 1 47.48 -4.23 -31.22
CA MET A 1 46.35 -3.28 -31.35
C MET A 1 45.00 -3.99 -31.31
N ASN A 2 44.74 -5.01 -32.15
CA ASN A 2 43.45 -5.74 -32.14
C ASN A 2 43.09 -6.35 -30.77
N GLU A 3 44.06 -6.91 -30.06
CA GLU A 3 43.86 -7.44 -28.69
C GLU A 3 43.40 -6.36 -27.70
N LEU A 4 43.94 -5.14 -27.81
CA LEU A 4 43.56 -4.01 -26.95
C LEU A 4 42.12 -3.54 -27.23
N ARG A 5 41.69 -3.52 -28.51
CA ARG A 5 40.29 -3.25 -28.88
C ARG A 5 39.34 -4.31 -28.31
N ALA A 6 39.71 -5.59 -28.43
CA ALA A 6 38.90 -6.69 -27.91
C ALA A 6 38.72 -6.59 -26.38
N ALA A 7 39.77 -6.20 -25.65
CA ALA A 7 39.70 -5.96 -24.21
C ALA A 7 38.73 -4.82 -23.85
N VAL A 8 38.81 -3.67 -24.53
CA VAL A 8 37.88 -2.54 -24.30
C VAL A 8 36.43 -2.91 -24.62
N ALA A 9 36.19 -3.65 -25.71
CA ALA A 9 34.85 -4.12 -26.09
C ALA A 9 34.25 -5.07 -25.04
N LYS A 10 35.07 -5.98 -24.49
CA LYS A 10 34.67 -6.88 -23.39
C LYS A 10 34.26 -6.10 -22.13
N HIS A 11 35.03 -5.07 -21.75
CA HIS A 11 34.70 -4.22 -20.60
C HIS A 11 33.40 -3.45 -20.80
N LYS A 12 33.18 -2.92 -22.01
CA LYS A 12 31.96 -2.21 -22.39
C LYS A 12 30.71 -3.08 -22.27
N ALA A 13 30.78 -4.31 -22.78
CA ALA A 13 29.69 -5.29 -22.64
C ALA A 13 29.41 -5.63 -21.17
N THR A 14 30.46 -5.76 -20.34
CA THR A 14 30.34 -6.04 -18.91
C THR A 14 29.64 -4.89 -18.16
N VAL A 15 30.00 -3.64 -18.45
CA VAL A 15 29.38 -2.44 -17.85
C VAL A 15 27.91 -2.30 -18.25
N GLN A 16 27.58 -2.59 -19.51
CA GLN A 16 26.19 -2.60 -19.99
C GLN A 16 25.35 -3.70 -19.32
N GLY A 17 25.91 -4.91 -19.20
CA GLY A 17 25.28 -6.02 -18.49
C GLY A 17 24.96 -5.66 -17.05
N PHE A 18 25.93 -5.06 -16.33
CA PHE A 18 25.70 -4.57 -14.97
C PHE A 18 24.57 -3.53 -14.91
N GLY A 19 24.61 -2.49 -15.76
CA GLY A 19 23.56 -1.45 -15.78
C GLY A 19 22.15 -2.02 -16.03
N SER A 20 22.03 -2.98 -16.94
CA SER A 20 20.75 -3.66 -17.22
C SER A 20 20.23 -4.50 -16.04
N GLY A 21 21.12 -5.08 -15.23
CA GLY A 21 20.77 -5.88 -14.06
C GLY A 21 20.39 -5.06 -12.82
N VAL A 22 20.82 -3.81 -12.71
CA VAL A 22 20.48 -2.93 -11.56
C VAL A 22 19.01 -2.51 -11.58
N THR A 23 18.47 -2.16 -12.75
CA THR A 23 17.08 -1.70 -12.90
C THR A 23 16.04 -2.67 -12.33
N PRO A 24 16.00 -3.97 -12.72
CA PRO A 24 15.03 -4.91 -12.18
C PRO A 24 15.19 -5.12 -10.67
N ARG A 25 16.42 -5.09 -10.12
CA ARG A 25 16.64 -5.19 -8.66
C ARG A 25 16.02 -4.01 -7.91
N LEU A 26 16.18 -2.79 -8.42
CA LEU A 26 15.55 -1.60 -7.84
C LEU A 26 14.03 -1.65 -7.94
N THR A 27 13.48 -2.14 -9.05
CA THR A 27 12.03 -2.32 -9.22
C THR A 27 11.47 -3.34 -8.22
N THR A 28 12.13 -4.50 -8.06
CA THR A 28 11.73 -5.50 -7.06
C THR A 28 11.78 -4.91 -5.65
N ALA A 29 12.85 -4.20 -5.29
CA ALA A 29 12.97 -3.54 -3.99
C ALA A 29 11.87 -2.51 -3.73
N LYS A 30 11.46 -1.75 -4.76
CA LYS A 30 10.31 -0.84 -4.66
C LYS A 30 9.04 -1.63 -4.39
N GLY A 31 8.75 -2.68 -5.15
CA GLY A 31 7.57 -3.54 -4.93
C GLY A 31 7.53 -4.14 -3.52
N GLU A 32 8.67 -4.58 -2.98
CA GLU A 32 8.77 -5.04 -1.59
C GLU A 32 8.42 -3.93 -0.59
N VAL A 33 8.97 -2.72 -0.76
CA VAL A 33 8.65 -1.54 0.06
C VAL A 33 7.15 -1.22 0.04
N GLU A 34 6.51 -1.34 -1.11
CA GLU A 34 5.06 -1.11 -1.25
C GLU A 34 4.24 -2.17 -0.51
N ALA A 35 4.55 -3.44 -0.71
CA ALA A 35 3.88 -4.56 -0.06
C ALA A 35 3.99 -4.49 1.48
N LEU A 36 5.16 -4.08 2.00
CA LEU A 36 5.37 -3.88 3.43
C LEU A 36 4.45 -2.81 4.03
N ALA A 37 4.20 -1.72 3.29
CA ALA A 37 3.32 -0.65 3.75
C ALA A 37 1.83 -1.05 3.65
N GLU A 38 1.43 -1.66 2.54
CA GLU A 38 0.03 -2.03 2.27
C GLU A 38 -0.51 -3.08 3.25
N GLY A 39 0.31 -4.03 3.68
CA GLY A 39 -0.10 -5.04 4.67
C GLY A 39 -0.61 -4.41 5.97
N VAL A 40 0.07 -3.37 6.48
CA VAL A 40 -0.34 -2.70 7.72
C VAL A 40 -1.50 -1.73 7.49
N LEU A 41 -1.51 -1.00 6.37
CA LEU A 41 -2.63 -0.13 6.01
C LEU A 41 -3.96 -0.91 5.92
N THR A 42 -3.91 -2.15 5.42
CA THR A 42 -5.07 -3.04 5.39
C THR A 42 -5.54 -3.40 6.80
N MET A 43 -4.62 -3.71 7.72
CA MET A 43 -4.95 -3.97 9.11
C MET A 43 -5.63 -2.76 9.76
N VAL A 44 -5.08 -1.56 9.57
CA VAL A 44 -5.67 -0.30 10.07
C VAL A 44 -7.09 -0.10 9.55
N ALA A 45 -7.30 -0.28 8.24
CA ALA A 45 -8.60 -0.09 7.59
C ALA A 45 -9.70 -1.02 8.14
N THR A 46 -9.35 -2.16 8.72
CA THR A 46 -10.32 -3.10 9.32
C THR A 46 -10.73 -2.77 10.74
N LEU A 47 -9.96 -1.94 11.47
CA LEU A 47 -10.22 -1.65 12.89
C LEU A 47 -11.55 -0.94 13.10
N ARG A 48 -11.77 0.20 12.43
CA ARG A 48 -12.99 1.01 12.61
C ARG A 48 -14.27 0.22 12.28
N PRO A 49 -14.40 -0.46 11.12
CA PRO A 49 -15.61 -1.25 10.81
C PRO A 49 -15.90 -2.35 11.84
N THR A 50 -14.86 -3.00 12.38
CA THR A 50 -15.03 -4.08 13.38
C THR A 50 -15.57 -3.53 14.69
N VAL A 51 -15.03 -2.38 15.14
CA VAL A 51 -15.46 -1.67 16.35
C VAL A 51 -16.90 -1.19 16.21
N ASP A 52 -17.22 -0.49 15.11
CA ASP A 52 -18.55 0.04 14.84
C ASP A 52 -19.59 -1.07 14.74
N GLY A 53 -19.26 -2.19 14.08
CA GLY A 53 -20.13 -3.36 13.98
C GLY A 53 -20.43 -3.99 15.35
N THR A 54 -19.44 -4.07 16.24
CA THR A 54 -19.61 -4.64 17.58
C THR A 54 -20.45 -3.73 18.47
N LEU A 55 -20.15 -2.44 18.50
CA LEU A 55 -20.90 -1.45 19.28
C LEU A 55 -22.32 -1.26 18.76
N GLY A 56 -22.51 -1.30 17.43
CA GLY A 56 -23.83 -1.26 16.81
C GLY A 56 -24.72 -2.43 17.24
N LYS A 57 -24.17 -3.65 17.32
CA LYS A 57 -24.89 -4.83 17.83
C LYS A 57 -25.28 -4.67 19.30
N LEU A 58 -24.36 -4.19 20.14
CA LEU A 58 -24.64 -3.93 21.57
C LEU A 58 -25.74 -2.87 21.74
N LEU A 59 -25.68 -1.78 20.99
CA LEU A 59 -26.69 -0.73 21.04
C LEU A 59 -28.06 -1.27 20.58
N ALA A 60 -28.09 -2.10 19.54
CA ALA A 60 -29.30 -2.75 19.08
C ALA A 60 -29.91 -3.68 20.15
N GLN A 61 -29.09 -4.46 20.86
CA GLN A 61 -29.53 -5.29 21.98
C GLN A 61 -30.13 -4.45 23.12
N VAL A 62 -29.46 -3.35 23.51
CA VAL A 62 -29.99 -2.41 24.51
C VAL A 62 -31.32 -1.81 24.06
N ASN A 63 -31.43 -1.39 22.81
CA ASN A 63 -32.65 -0.81 22.27
C ASN A 63 -33.79 -1.83 22.15
N ALA A 64 -33.48 -3.10 21.91
CA ALA A 64 -34.46 -4.19 21.85
C ALA A 64 -34.94 -4.64 23.24
N ALA A 65 -34.24 -4.27 24.32
CA ALA A 65 -34.64 -4.65 25.68
C ALA A 65 -36.05 -4.17 26.01
N ASN A 66 -36.90 -5.11 26.43
CA ASN A 66 -38.28 -4.83 26.80
C ASN A 66 -38.35 -4.28 28.22
N VAL A 67 -38.84 -3.04 28.34
CA VAL A 67 -39.03 -2.32 29.62
C VAL A 67 -40.51 -2.13 29.96
N LYS A 68 -41.43 -2.64 29.13
CA LYS A 68 -42.86 -2.53 29.40
C LYS A 68 -43.25 -3.48 30.51
N VAL A 69 -43.94 -2.93 31.50
CA VAL A 69 -44.55 -3.66 32.61
C VAL A 69 -46.05 -3.80 32.28
N LEU A 70 -46.73 -4.82 32.80
CA LEU A 70 -48.18 -4.93 32.65
C LEU A 70 -48.88 -3.89 33.54
N ASP A 71 -49.89 -3.17 33.02
CA ASP A 71 -50.70 -2.25 33.82
C ASP A 71 -51.93 -2.96 34.43
N PRO A 72 -51.97 -3.18 35.75
CA PRO A 72 -53.11 -3.81 36.40
C PRO A 72 -54.26 -2.84 36.72
N SER A 73 -54.14 -1.54 36.44
CA SER A 73 -55.13 -0.51 36.82
C SER A 73 -56.53 -0.76 36.23
N SER A 74 -56.59 -1.41 35.08
CA SER A 74 -57.85 -1.82 34.42
C SER A 74 -58.72 -2.74 35.28
N ARG A 75 -58.11 -3.57 36.15
CA ARG A 75 -58.84 -4.44 37.09
C ARG A 75 -59.60 -3.63 38.13
N PHE A 76 -59.01 -2.55 38.64
CA PHE A 76 -59.67 -1.66 39.59
C PHE A 76 -60.81 -0.87 38.94
N GLN A 77 -60.64 -0.43 37.68
CA GLN A 77 -61.71 0.25 36.95
C GLN A 77 -62.94 -0.65 36.75
N ALA A 78 -62.72 -1.92 36.38
CA ALA A 78 -63.80 -2.89 36.25
C ALA A 78 -64.53 -3.12 37.59
N LEU A 79 -63.78 -3.32 38.67
CA LEU A 79 -64.35 -3.52 40.01
C LEU A 79 -65.11 -2.28 40.51
N ALA A 80 -64.58 -1.07 40.27
CA ALA A 80 -65.25 0.18 40.64
C ALA A 80 -66.60 0.33 39.93
N ALA A 81 -66.65 0.03 38.63
CA ALA A 81 -67.88 0.08 37.84
C ALA A 81 -68.92 -0.93 38.36
N GLU A 82 -68.49 -2.12 38.77
CA GLU A 82 -69.37 -3.14 39.33
C GLU A 82 -69.98 -2.71 40.68
N VAL A 83 -69.16 -2.19 41.60
CA VAL A 83 -69.63 -1.66 42.89
C VAL A 83 -70.61 -0.50 42.70
N GLN A 84 -70.34 0.38 41.74
CA GLN A 84 -71.25 1.47 41.38
C GLN A 84 -72.59 0.93 40.85
N GLY A 85 -72.56 -0.11 40.00
CA GLY A 85 -73.76 -0.79 39.53
C GLY A 85 -74.61 -1.37 40.66
N HIS A 86 -73.97 -2.01 41.65
CA HIS A 86 -74.65 -2.50 42.84
C HIS A 86 -75.26 -1.39 43.70
N GLN A 87 -74.56 -0.27 43.87
CA GLN A 87 -75.07 0.91 44.59
C GLN A 87 -76.35 1.44 43.93
N GLN A 88 -76.35 1.58 42.60
CA GLN A 88 -77.51 2.05 41.83
C GLN A 88 -78.69 1.08 41.96
N ALA A 89 -78.45 -0.23 41.83
CA ALA A 89 -79.49 -1.25 41.95
C ALA A 89 -80.13 -1.26 43.36
N LEU A 90 -79.33 -1.10 44.41
CA LEU A 90 -79.84 -1.02 45.78
C LEU A 90 -80.70 0.23 46.01
N SER A 91 -80.25 1.39 45.52
CA SER A 91 -81.00 2.64 45.62
C SER A 91 -82.35 2.56 44.89
N ALA A 92 -82.37 2.00 43.68
CA ALA A 92 -83.60 1.76 42.92
C ALA A 92 -84.56 0.81 43.67
N SER A 93 -84.03 -0.26 44.25
CA SER A 93 -84.82 -1.20 45.07
C SER A 93 -85.40 -0.53 46.32
N GLY A 94 -84.61 0.29 47.02
CA GLY A 94 -85.06 1.07 48.17
C GLY A 94 -86.17 2.05 47.82
N THR A 95 -86.03 2.76 46.70
CA THR A 95 -87.08 3.66 46.18
C THR A 95 -88.39 2.92 45.93
N LYS A 96 -88.32 1.74 45.29
CA LYS A 96 -89.51 0.90 45.04
C LYS A 96 -90.15 0.38 46.33
N ALA A 97 -89.34 -0.01 47.31
CA ALA A 97 -89.82 -0.45 48.63
C ALA A 97 -90.53 0.70 49.37
N ARG A 98 -89.98 1.92 49.31
CA ARG A 98 -90.56 3.12 49.90
C ARG A 98 -91.94 3.43 49.30
N ALA A 99 -92.02 3.47 47.97
CA ALA A 99 -93.28 3.69 47.25
C ALA A 99 -94.34 2.64 47.61
N SER A 100 -93.93 1.38 47.81
CA SER A 100 -94.83 0.31 48.24
C SER A 100 -95.35 0.51 49.67
N SER A 101 -94.48 0.94 50.60
CA SER A 101 -94.83 1.25 51.99
C SER A 101 -95.83 2.40 52.09
N GLU A 102 -95.60 3.46 51.32
CA GLU A 102 -96.49 4.62 51.24
C GLU A 102 -97.85 4.26 50.62
N SER A 103 -97.85 3.44 49.55
CA SER A 103 -99.08 2.96 48.92
C SER A 103 -99.95 2.16 49.90
N LEU A 104 -99.34 1.28 50.70
CA LEU A 104 -100.05 0.51 51.72
C LEU A 104 -100.66 1.42 52.81
N GLY A 105 -99.94 2.47 53.23
CA GLY A 105 -100.45 3.46 54.18
C GLY A 105 -101.65 4.24 53.63
N LYS A 106 -101.56 4.67 52.36
CA LYS A 106 -102.67 5.34 51.65
C LYS A 106 -103.88 4.43 51.48
N GLU A 107 -103.68 3.18 51.09
CA GLU A 107 -104.76 2.19 50.92
C GLU A 107 -105.47 1.89 52.25
N ALA A 108 -104.71 1.67 53.33
CA ALA A 108 -105.27 1.45 54.66
C ALA A 108 -106.10 2.66 55.13
N THR A 109 -105.60 3.87 54.90
CA THR A 109 -106.30 5.12 55.24
C THR A 109 -107.60 5.27 54.46
N ALA A 110 -107.54 5.07 53.13
CA ALA A 110 -108.71 5.16 52.26
C ALA A 110 -109.79 4.12 52.65
N LYS A 111 -109.38 2.89 52.98
CA LYS A 111 -110.31 1.84 53.41
C LYS A 111 -110.96 2.16 54.75
N SER A 112 -110.22 2.68 55.73
CA SER A 112 -110.79 3.13 57.01
C SER A 112 -111.77 4.28 56.81
N GLN A 113 -111.44 5.28 55.99
CA GLN A 113 -112.35 6.39 55.66
C GLN A 113 -113.63 5.90 54.95
N GLY A 114 -113.51 4.94 54.03
CA GLY A 114 -114.67 4.32 53.38
C GLY A 114 -115.59 3.59 54.36
N LEU A 115 -115.03 2.85 55.32
CA LEU A 115 -115.80 2.20 56.38
C LEU A 115 -116.43 3.19 57.36
N GLU A 116 -115.74 4.29 57.70
CA GLU A 116 -116.29 5.37 58.53
C GLU A 116 -117.50 6.03 57.84
N ALA A 117 -117.38 6.33 56.55
CA ALA A 117 -118.49 6.87 55.75
C ALA A 117 -119.67 5.88 55.70
N GLN A 118 -119.41 4.60 55.44
CA GLN A 118 -120.45 3.56 55.41
C GLN A 118 -121.15 3.40 56.78
N ALA A 119 -120.41 3.43 57.88
CA ALA A 119 -120.96 3.35 59.23
C ALA A 119 -121.85 4.56 59.55
N LYS A 120 -121.42 5.78 59.18
CA LYS A 120 -122.23 7.00 59.34
C LYS A 120 -123.52 6.93 58.53
N THR A 121 -123.45 6.61 57.24
CA THR A 121 -124.64 6.49 56.38
C THR A 121 -125.61 5.41 56.89
N SER A 122 -125.10 4.26 57.35
CA SER A 122 -125.94 3.22 57.95
C SER A 122 -126.63 3.72 59.22
N ALA A 123 -125.93 4.46 60.07
CA ALA A 123 -126.51 5.01 61.29
C ALA A 123 -127.55 6.11 61.00
N GLU A 124 -127.30 7.00 60.04
CA GLU A 124 -128.27 7.99 59.56
C GLU A 124 -129.55 7.32 59.06
N SER A 125 -129.42 6.24 58.27
CA SER A 125 -130.55 5.44 57.81
C SER A 125 -131.33 4.81 58.97
N SER A 126 -130.64 4.18 59.93
CA SER A 126 -131.28 3.56 61.10
C SER A 126 -131.95 4.60 62.03
N GLN A 127 -131.36 5.79 62.18
CA GLN A 127 -131.94 6.90 62.93
C GLN A 127 -133.21 7.43 62.23
N GLY A 128 -133.20 7.53 60.90
CA GLY A 128 -134.37 7.86 60.10
C GLY A 128 -135.50 6.83 60.26
N GLN A 129 -135.17 5.54 60.27
CA GLN A 129 -136.13 4.46 60.55
C GLN A 129 -136.70 4.53 61.96
N LEU A 130 -135.87 4.76 63.00
CA LEU A 130 -136.34 4.93 64.38
C LEU A 130 -137.29 6.12 64.52
N THR A 131 -136.98 7.23 63.85
CA THR A 131 -137.83 8.43 63.84
C THR A 131 -139.18 8.12 63.16
N ALA A 132 -139.17 7.39 62.05
CA ALA A 132 -140.39 6.94 61.38
C ALA A 132 -141.23 5.99 62.25
N LEU A 133 -140.59 5.03 62.95
CA LEU A 133 -141.27 4.17 63.92
C LEU A 133 -141.89 4.98 65.06
N GLN A 134 -141.18 5.98 65.58
CA GLN A 134 -141.69 6.83 66.65
C GLN A 134 -142.93 7.63 66.20
N GLN A 135 -142.94 8.13 64.96
CA GLN A 135 -144.12 8.75 64.36
C GLN A 135 -145.27 7.75 64.17
N GLN A 136 -144.97 6.53 63.72
CA GLN A 136 -145.96 5.48 63.52
C GLN A 136 -146.60 5.04 64.84
N VAL A 137 -145.82 4.91 65.92
CA VAL A 137 -146.34 4.66 67.28
C VAL A 137 -147.27 5.78 67.72
N GLY A 138 -146.89 7.04 67.51
CA GLY A 138 -147.75 8.19 67.80
C GLY A 138 -149.08 8.14 67.04
N GLN A 139 -149.03 7.91 65.73
CA GLN A 139 -150.21 7.80 64.88
C GLN A 139 -151.11 6.61 65.28
N GLN A 140 -150.51 5.46 65.61
CA GLN A 140 -151.24 4.27 66.04
C GLN A 140 -151.92 4.49 67.39
N CYS A 141 -151.24 5.08 68.37
CA CYS A 141 -151.84 5.42 69.66
C CYS A 141 -153.00 6.42 69.49
N ASP A 142 -152.87 7.42 68.60
CA ASP A 142 -153.95 8.36 68.30
C ASP A 142 -155.13 7.67 67.59
N ALA A 143 -154.86 6.70 66.70
CA ALA A 143 -155.89 5.86 66.08
C ALA A 143 -156.59 4.93 67.09
N ASP A 144 -155.83 4.34 68.01
CA ASP A 144 -156.35 3.49 69.08
C ASP A 144 -157.23 4.29 70.05
N LYS A 145 -156.87 5.54 70.38
CA LYS A 145 -157.74 6.46 71.15
C LYS A 145 -159.07 6.71 70.44
N LYS A 146 -159.04 7.01 69.13
CA LYS A 146 -160.26 7.21 68.32
C LYS A 146 -161.12 5.94 68.25
N SER A 147 -160.50 4.78 68.07
CA SER A 147 -161.18 3.47 68.06
C SER A 147 -161.80 3.15 69.43
N PHE A 148 -161.07 3.47 70.50
CA PHE A 148 -161.54 3.31 71.88
C PHE A 148 -162.75 4.21 72.18
N ASP A 149 -162.73 5.47 71.75
CA ASP A 149 -163.89 6.37 71.86
C ASP A 149 -165.10 5.90 71.06
N ALA A 150 -164.88 5.41 69.84
CA ALA A 150 -165.96 4.86 69.02
C ALA A 150 -166.63 3.66 69.70
N LYS A 151 -165.83 2.76 70.30
CA LYS A 151 -166.33 1.61 71.08
C LYS A 151 -167.04 2.04 72.36
N LEU A 152 -166.58 3.09 73.03
CA LEU A 152 -167.24 3.66 74.22
C LEU A 152 -168.60 4.29 73.86
N LYS A 153 -168.72 4.99 72.73
CA LYS A 153 -170.01 5.55 72.25
C LYS A 153 -171.08 4.49 71.98
N ALA A 154 -170.68 3.28 71.59
CA ALA A 154 -171.60 2.18 71.29
C ALA A 154 -172.14 1.45 72.53
N ARG A 155 -171.65 1.76 73.74
CA ARG A 155 -172.08 1.12 74.98
C ARG A 155 -173.26 1.85 75.63
N LYS A 156 -174.23 1.10 76.16
CA LYS A 156 -175.30 1.61 77.04
C LYS A 156 -174.80 1.61 78.50
N GLY A 157 -174.68 2.80 79.11
CA GLY A 157 -174.22 3.02 80.50
C GLY A 157 -174.35 4.49 80.91
N SER A 158 -174.08 4.83 82.17
CA SER A 158 -174.14 6.22 82.67
C SER A 158 -173.02 7.09 82.05
N GLN A 159 -173.24 8.40 81.91
CA GLN A 159 -172.25 9.33 81.34
C GLN A 159 -170.95 9.34 82.19
N ALA A 160 -171.08 9.26 83.52
CA ALA A 160 -169.96 9.21 84.46
C ALA A 160 -169.08 7.95 84.30
N ASP A 161 -169.68 6.76 84.13
CA ASP A 161 -168.94 5.51 83.91
C ASP A 161 -168.17 5.49 82.59
N THR A 162 -168.75 6.12 81.55
CA THR A 162 -168.16 6.19 80.22
C THR A 162 -166.96 7.15 80.20
N GLU A 163 -167.05 8.28 80.92
CA GLU A 163 -165.96 9.24 81.12
C GLU A 163 -164.79 8.62 81.92
N ALA A 164 -165.09 7.90 83.02
CA ALA A 164 -164.08 7.24 83.83
C ALA A 164 -163.31 6.15 83.06
N ARG A 165 -164.02 5.36 82.24
CA ARG A 165 -163.38 4.36 81.36
C ARG A 165 -162.60 5.01 80.23
N ARG A 166 -163.05 6.16 79.69
CA ARG A 166 -162.28 6.96 78.72
C ARG A 166 -160.95 7.39 79.32
N ALA A 167 -160.98 7.97 80.52
CA ALA A 167 -159.78 8.39 81.23
C ALA A 167 -158.81 7.23 81.50
N GLN A 168 -159.32 6.07 81.95
CA GLN A 168 -158.49 4.87 82.17
C GLN A 168 -157.87 4.31 80.88
N GLY A 169 -158.65 4.18 79.80
CA GLY A 169 -158.14 3.65 78.53
C GLY A 169 -157.16 4.61 77.85
N TYR A 170 -157.41 5.92 77.92
CA TYR A 170 -156.47 6.94 77.46
C TYR A 170 -155.18 6.93 78.29
N ALA A 171 -155.27 6.78 79.61
CA ALA A 171 -154.10 6.67 80.47
C ALA A 171 -153.26 5.43 80.10
N LEU A 172 -153.88 4.28 79.81
CA LEU A 172 -153.16 3.07 79.39
C LEU A 172 -152.51 3.20 78.00
N ILE A 173 -153.20 3.83 77.03
CA ILE A 173 -152.64 4.12 75.71
C ILE A 173 -151.48 5.13 75.83
N GLU A 174 -151.61 6.15 76.66
CA GLU A 174 -150.55 7.14 76.87
C GLU A 174 -149.36 6.58 77.66
N GLN A 175 -149.61 5.67 78.61
CA GLN A 175 -148.57 4.91 79.29
C GLN A 175 -147.80 4.03 78.28
N THR A 176 -148.51 3.35 77.38
CA THR A 176 -147.91 2.52 76.32
C THR A 176 -147.12 3.38 75.33
N ARG A 177 -147.68 4.53 74.91
CA ARG A 177 -147.00 5.52 74.07
C ARG A 177 -145.70 6.01 74.72
N THR A 178 -145.76 6.35 76.00
CA THR A 178 -144.62 6.84 76.78
C THR A 178 -143.55 5.75 76.90
N GLN A 179 -143.95 4.52 77.23
CA GLN A 179 -143.04 3.37 77.33
C GLN A 179 -142.36 3.08 75.99
N LEU A 180 -143.12 2.93 74.89
CA LEU A 180 -142.53 2.69 73.57
C LEU A 180 -141.63 3.85 73.10
N THR A 181 -141.99 5.09 73.44
CA THR A 181 -141.15 6.26 73.13
C THR A 181 -139.83 6.23 73.91
N GLN A 182 -139.87 5.87 75.20
CA GLN A 182 -138.68 5.69 76.02
C GLN A 182 -137.81 4.52 75.52
N ASP A 183 -138.43 3.41 75.13
CA ASP A 183 -137.72 2.25 74.58
C ASP A 183 -137.04 2.60 73.25
N LEU A 184 -137.73 3.31 72.34
CA LEU A 184 -137.16 3.80 71.07
C LEU A 184 -136.03 4.81 71.28
N GLN A 185 -136.14 5.70 72.28
CA GLN A 185 -135.05 6.59 72.68
C GLN A 185 -133.85 5.82 73.26
N GLY A 186 -134.12 4.79 74.08
CA GLY A 186 -133.10 3.87 74.60
C GLY A 186 -132.35 3.15 73.48
N VAL A 187 -133.06 2.63 72.48
CA VAL A 187 -132.47 2.02 71.27
C VAL A 187 -131.64 3.05 70.49
N GLY A 188 -132.16 4.26 70.28
CA GLY A 188 -131.43 5.34 69.60
C GLY A 188 -130.13 5.73 70.32
N SER A 189 -130.14 5.84 71.65
CA SER A 189 -128.94 6.12 72.44
C SER A 189 -127.91 4.99 72.39
N THR A 190 -128.38 3.73 72.40
CA THR A 190 -127.52 2.54 72.28
C THR A 190 -126.88 2.46 70.89
N LEU A 191 -127.63 2.76 69.83
CA LEU A 191 -127.13 2.82 68.46
C LEU A 191 -126.09 3.94 68.29
N ALA A 192 -126.34 5.12 68.83
CA ALA A 192 -125.40 6.24 68.81
C ALA A 192 -124.08 5.90 69.55
N ALA A 193 -124.17 5.26 70.71
CA ALA A 193 -123.01 4.80 71.47
C ALA A 193 -122.22 3.71 70.70
N ALA A 194 -122.90 2.76 70.06
CA ALA A 194 -122.29 1.74 69.23
C ALA A 194 -121.57 2.34 68.01
N LEU A 195 -122.18 3.32 67.34
CA LEU A 195 -121.55 4.06 66.23
C LEU A 195 -120.29 4.80 66.70
N ALA A 196 -120.38 5.54 67.82
CA ALA A 196 -119.23 6.25 68.37
C ALA A 196 -118.06 5.29 68.67
N ALA A 197 -118.35 4.13 69.26
CA ALA A 197 -117.35 3.10 69.53
C ALA A 197 -116.71 2.53 68.24
N VAL A 198 -117.51 2.30 67.18
CA VAL A 198 -117.01 1.85 65.87
C VAL A 198 -116.14 2.93 65.21
N LEU A 199 -116.55 4.19 65.22
CA LEU A 199 -115.78 5.31 64.66
C LEU A 199 -114.45 5.51 65.39
N VAL A 200 -114.42 5.41 66.73
CA VAL A 200 -113.18 5.46 67.52
C VAL A 200 -112.25 4.29 67.17
N ARG A 201 -112.79 3.07 67.01
CA ARG A 201 -111.98 1.91 66.58
C ARG A 201 -111.42 2.07 65.17
N LEU A 202 -112.19 2.60 64.23
CA LEU A 202 -111.75 2.86 62.86
C LEU A 202 -110.67 3.95 62.81
N ALA A 203 -110.83 5.05 63.55
CA ALA A 203 -109.83 6.10 63.67
C ALA A 203 -108.53 5.57 64.31
N THR A 204 -108.63 4.78 65.39
CA THR A 204 -107.47 4.15 66.04
C THR A 204 -106.75 3.19 65.10
N SER A 205 -107.50 2.41 64.33
CA SER A 205 -106.95 1.50 63.31
C SER A 205 -106.22 2.26 62.20
N ARG A 206 -106.80 3.37 61.71
CA ARG A 206 -106.19 4.26 60.71
C ARG A 206 -104.89 4.89 61.23
N ASP A 207 -104.90 5.43 62.43
CA ASP A 207 -103.72 6.09 63.02
C ASP A 207 -102.61 5.07 63.29
N THR A 208 -102.97 3.86 63.72
CA THR A 208 -102.04 2.72 63.86
C THR A 208 -101.45 2.32 62.51
N ALA A 209 -102.26 2.18 61.46
CA ALA A 209 -101.79 1.84 60.13
C ALA A 209 -100.83 2.91 59.57
N THR A 210 -101.13 4.19 59.81
CA THR A 210 -100.29 5.34 59.42
C THR A 210 -98.96 5.34 60.17
N GLY A 211 -99.00 5.14 61.49
CA GLY A 211 -97.80 5.01 62.33
C GLY A 211 -96.93 3.82 61.89
N LYS A 212 -97.52 2.69 61.53
CA LYS A 212 -96.81 1.51 61.01
C LYS A 212 -96.21 1.74 59.63
N SER A 213 -96.91 2.42 58.72
CA SER A 213 -96.37 2.80 57.40
C SER A 213 -95.17 3.74 57.54
N THR A 214 -95.23 4.70 58.46
CA THR A 214 -94.11 5.61 58.78
C THR A 214 -92.93 4.82 59.36
N GLN A 215 -93.19 3.92 60.31
CA GLN A 215 -92.17 3.05 60.89
C GLN A 215 -91.52 2.13 59.83
N LEU A 216 -92.32 1.54 58.93
CA LEU A 216 -91.82 0.69 57.85
C LEU A 216 -90.91 1.48 56.90
N THR A 217 -91.30 2.71 56.57
CA THR A 217 -90.52 3.63 55.74
C THR A 217 -89.19 3.98 56.39
N ALA A 218 -89.19 4.34 57.68
CA ALA A 218 -87.95 4.60 58.44
C ALA A 218 -87.02 3.37 58.52
N VAL A 219 -87.59 2.16 58.63
CA VAL A 219 -86.80 0.93 58.62
C VAL A 219 -86.22 0.64 57.24
N VAL A 220 -86.99 0.86 56.15
CA VAL A 220 -86.48 0.78 54.78
C VAL A 220 -85.32 1.75 54.58
N ASP A 221 -85.42 2.96 55.12
CA ASP A 221 -84.37 3.97 55.02
C ASP A 221 -83.09 3.58 55.74
N GLY A 222 -83.19 3.09 56.97
CA GLY A 222 -82.04 2.56 57.69
C GLY A 222 -81.42 1.34 57.00
N ALA A 223 -82.23 0.50 56.35
CA ALA A 223 -81.76 -0.68 55.63
C ALA A 223 -81.09 -0.36 54.28
N VAL A 224 -81.39 0.79 53.66
CA VAL A 224 -80.89 1.17 52.33
C VAL A 224 -79.79 2.22 52.40
N ASN A 225 -79.94 3.27 53.20
CA ASN A 225 -79.04 4.42 53.17
C ASN A 225 -77.63 4.07 53.66
N ASP A 226 -77.53 3.26 54.72
CA ASP A 226 -76.23 2.84 55.26
C ASP A 226 -75.43 1.99 54.24
N PRO A 227 -76.00 0.92 53.64
CA PRO A 227 -75.28 0.19 52.59
C PRO A 227 -75.04 0.98 51.30
N VAL A 228 -75.89 1.95 50.94
CA VAL A 228 -75.61 2.83 49.79
C VAL A 228 -74.39 3.71 50.06
N ARG A 229 -74.28 4.32 51.25
CA ARG A 229 -73.10 5.10 51.66
C ARG A 229 -71.84 4.24 51.71
N ALA A 230 -71.97 2.98 52.12
CA ALA A 230 -70.92 1.97 52.05
C ALA A 230 -70.32 1.80 50.68
N LEU A 231 -71.19 1.54 49.70
CA LEU A 231 -70.80 1.15 48.37
C LEU A 231 -70.18 2.36 47.68
N ALA A 232 -70.68 3.57 47.98
CA ALA A 232 -70.04 4.81 47.57
C ALA A 232 -68.61 4.95 48.15
N ALA A 233 -68.42 4.69 49.46
CA ALA A 233 -67.10 4.74 50.08
C ALA A 233 -66.14 3.67 49.52
N LEU A 234 -66.61 2.42 49.40
CA LEU A 234 -65.85 1.33 48.79
C LEU A 234 -65.48 1.62 47.34
N HIS A 235 -66.41 2.18 46.55
CA HIS A 235 -66.13 2.60 45.18
C HIS A 235 -65.00 3.65 45.14
N GLN A 236 -65.06 4.65 46.02
CA GLN A 236 -64.01 5.68 46.09
C GLN A 236 -62.65 5.08 46.50
N GLU A 237 -62.63 4.18 47.49
CA GLU A 237 -61.41 3.45 47.90
C GLU A 237 -60.82 2.63 46.73
N ILE A 238 -61.66 1.95 45.94
CA ILE A 238 -61.22 1.19 44.75
C ILE A 238 -60.63 2.12 43.69
N VAL A 239 -61.27 3.26 43.43
CA VAL A 239 -60.79 4.26 42.46
C VAL A 239 -59.43 4.83 42.90
N ASP A 240 -59.29 5.16 44.19
CA ASP A 240 -58.06 5.73 44.73
C ASP A 240 -56.92 4.70 44.77
N ALA A 241 -57.22 3.44 45.08
CA ALA A 241 -56.27 2.33 44.93
C ALA A 241 -55.84 2.16 43.46
N GLY A 242 -56.79 2.19 42.52
CA GLY A 242 -56.50 2.12 41.08
C GLY A 242 -55.58 3.23 40.60
N LYS A 243 -55.82 4.49 41.02
CA LYS A 243 -54.93 5.62 40.73
C LYS A 243 -53.54 5.43 41.33
N THR A 244 -53.46 4.96 42.58
CA THR A 244 -52.19 4.71 43.27
C THR A 244 -51.38 3.65 42.54
N THR A 245 -52.01 2.54 42.13
CA THR A 245 -51.35 1.50 41.34
C THR A 245 -50.93 2.00 39.95
N GLN A 246 -51.75 2.83 39.30
CA GLN A 246 -51.38 3.44 38.01
C GLN A 246 -50.16 4.36 38.13
N GLN A 247 -50.09 5.17 39.18
CA GLN A 247 -48.92 6.01 39.47
C GLN A 247 -47.68 5.17 39.76
N ALA A 248 -47.79 4.13 40.58
CA ALA A 248 -46.71 3.21 40.86
C ALA A 248 -46.20 2.53 39.58
N HIS A 249 -47.12 2.09 38.71
CA HIS A 249 -46.79 1.52 37.41
C HIS A 249 -46.00 2.50 36.52
N GLN A 250 -46.49 3.74 36.38
CA GLN A 250 -45.81 4.78 35.59
C GLN A 250 -44.41 5.12 36.14
N GLN A 251 -44.25 5.16 37.46
CA GLN A 251 -42.95 5.37 38.10
C GLN A 251 -41.98 4.22 37.80
N GLN A 252 -42.43 2.96 37.90
CA GLN A 252 -41.62 1.79 37.59
C GLN A 252 -41.21 1.74 36.11
N GLU A 253 -42.14 1.98 35.18
CA GLU A 253 -41.84 2.00 33.74
C GLU A 253 -40.85 3.14 33.40
N SER A 254 -41.01 4.31 34.02
CA SER A 254 -40.08 5.43 33.86
C SER A 254 -38.68 5.13 34.40
N ALA A 255 -38.59 4.42 35.53
CA ALA A 255 -37.32 3.99 36.11
C ALA A 255 -36.59 3.00 35.18
N LEU A 256 -37.30 1.98 34.68
CA LEU A 256 -36.76 1.03 33.70
C LEU A 256 -36.35 1.72 32.38
N GLY A 257 -37.17 2.65 31.89
CA GLY A 257 -36.85 3.45 30.71
C GLY A 257 -35.59 4.31 30.91
N THR A 258 -35.38 4.85 32.12
CA THR A 258 -34.18 5.59 32.48
C THR A 258 -32.95 4.68 32.54
N GLN A 259 -33.06 3.51 33.17
CA GLN A 259 -31.97 2.52 33.20
C GLN A 259 -31.55 2.10 31.79
N LYS A 260 -32.51 1.79 30.91
CA LYS A 260 -32.25 1.48 29.50
C LYS A 260 -31.52 2.62 28.78
N LYS A 261 -31.94 3.88 28.98
CA LYS A 261 -31.25 5.05 28.43
C LYS A 261 -29.81 5.17 28.95
N THR A 262 -29.59 4.91 30.23
CA THR A 262 -28.23 4.90 30.82
C THR A 262 -27.35 3.85 30.17
N LEU A 263 -27.85 2.62 29.97
CA LEU A 263 -27.13 1.57 29.23
C LEU A 263 -26.80 2.02 27.80
N ALA A 264 -27.76 2.62 27.08
CA ALA A 264 -27.52 3.12 25.72
C ALA A 264 -26.47 4.26 25.72
N GLY A 265 -26.50 5.12 26.73
CA GLY A 265 -25.49 6.16 26.97
C GLY A 265 -24.10 5.59 27.20
N GLN A 266 -23.98 4.51 27.98
CA GLN A 266 -22.71 3.80 28.19
C GLN A 266 -22.17 3.24 26.87
N VAL A 267 -23.01 2.64 26.01
CA VAL A 267 -22.60 2.15 24.68
C VAL A 267 -22.07 3.29 23.81
N LYS A 268 -22.73 4.45 23.80
CA LYS A 268 -22.26 5.62 23.05
C LYS A 268 -20.96 6.20 23.61
N ALA A 269 -20.81 6.25 24.94
CA ALA A 269 -19.56 6.68 25.57
C ALA A 269 -18.41 5.71 25.21
N ALA A 270 -18.67 4.40 25.25
CA ALA A 270 -17.71 3.39 24.84
C ALA A 270 -17.30 3.54 23.36
N ALA A 271 -18.22 3.94 22.48
CA ALA A 271 -17.92 4.27 21.09
C ALA A 271 -16.96 5.46 20.97
N THR A 272 -17.15 6.49 21.80
CA THR A 272 -16.25 7.65 21.84
C THR A 272 -14.86 7.26 22.32
N THR A 273 -14.75 6.43 23.35
CA THR A 273 -13.46 5.89 23.81
C THR A 273 -12.79 5.03 22.75
N ALA A 274 -13.55 4.16 22.07
CA ALA A 274 -13.01 3.31 21.02
C ALA A 274 -12.51 4.15 19.82
N ALA A 275 -13.23 5.21 19.44
CA ALA A 275 -12.74 6.19 18.46
C ALA A 275 -11.42 6.82 18.91
N GLY A 276 -11.31 7.22 20.18
CA GLY A 276 -10.05 7.74 20.75
C GLY A 276 -8.86 6.77 20.71
N ILE A 277 -9.10 5.46 20.59
CA ILE A 277 -8.05 4.44 20.41
C ILE A 277 -7.71 4.25 18.93
N VAL A 278 -8.71 4.28 18.04
CA VAL A 278 -8.54 4.08 16.59
C VAL A 278 -7.97 5.32 15.89
N ASP A 279 -8.40 6.53 16.29
CA ASP A 279 -8.02 7.78 15.63
C ASP A 279 -6.51 8.04 15.64
N PRO A 280 -5.75 7.78 16.73
CA PRO A 280 -4.29 7.85 16.70
C PRO A 280 -3.66 6.90 15.70
N VAL A 281 -4.23 5.70 15.52
CA VAL A 281 -3.74 4.74 14.52
C VAL A 281 -3.94 5.31 13.11
N ASP A 282 -5.12 5.84 12.81
CA ASP A 282 -5.38 6.45 11.49
C ASP A 282 -4.54 7.71 11.24
N THR A 283 -4.36 8.55 12.26
CA THR A 283 -3.71 9.86 12.11
C THR A 283 -2.19 9.82 12.28
N GLN A 284 -1.62 8.77 12.89
CA GLN A 284 -0.17 8.64 13.08
C GLN A 284 0.41 7.47 12.29
N VAL A 285 -0.18 6.28 12.33
CA VAL A 285 0.37 5.08 11.67
C VAL A 285 0.28 5.21 10.15
N THR A 286 -0.90 5.55 9.63
CA THR A 286 -1.10 5.66 8.17
C THR A 286 -0.18 6.71 7.53
N PRO A 287 -0.05 7.95 8.07
CA PRO A 287 0.91 8.92 7.54
C PRO A 287 2.36 8.50 7.70
N SER A 288 2.74 7.86 8.81
CA SER A 288 4.12 7.39 9.03
C SER A 288 4.52 6.31 8.03
N LEU A 289 3.61 5.37 7.73
CA LEU A 289 3.83 4.35 6.70
C LEU A 289 3.93 4.95 5.30
N LYS A 290 3.07 5.91 4.97
CA LYS A 290 3.14 6.63 3.68
C LYS A 290 4.45 7.40 3.56
N MET A 291 4.85 8.12 4.60
CA MET A 291 6.10 8.87 4.64
C MET A 291 7.31 7.95 4.51
N GLY A 292 7.35 6.85 5.27
CA GLY A 292 8.39 5.83 5.15
C GLY A 292 8.47 5.26 3.73
N LYS A 293 7.32 4.87 3.14
CA LYS A 293 7.25 4.38 1.76
C LYS A 293 7.85 5.40 0.79
N THR A 294 7.47 6.67 0.90
CA THR A 294 7.99 7.76 0.06
C THR A 294 9.50 7.95 0.25
N GLN A 295 9.99 7.94 1.50
CA GLN A 295 11.43 8.09 1.79
C GLN A 295 12.26 6.92 1.24
N ALA A 296 11.80 5.68 1.43
CA ALA A 296 12.49 4.49 0.91
C ALA A 296 12.46 4.45 -0.62
N SER A 297 11.33 4.81 -1.24
CA SER A 297 11.22 4.93 -2.70
C SER A 297 12.15 6.01 -3.25
N GLY A 298 12.23 7.17 -2.60
CA GLY A 298 13.14 8.24 -2.96
C GLY A 298 14.62 7.87 -2.78
N THR A 299 14.94 7.07 -1.75
CA THR A 299 16.29 6.51 -1.54
C THR A 299 16.67 5.55 -2.66
N LEU A 300 15.77 4.63 -3.04
CA LEU A 300 15.98 3.71 -4.16
C LEU A 300 16.10 4.42 -5.51
N GLU A 301 15.33 5.50 -5.72
CA GLU A 301 15.46 6.33 -6.92
C GLU A 301 16.79 7.08 -6.97
N THR A 302 17.22 7.65 -5.84
CA THR A 302 18.53 8.32 -5.72
C THR A 302 19.68 7.35 -5.95
N LEU A 303 19.58 6.13 -5.41
CA LEU A 303 20.52 5.04 -5.68
C LEU A 303 20.57 4.70 -7.17
N GLY A 304 19.40 4.56 -7.82
CA GLY A 304 19.30 4.33 -9.26
C GLY A 304 19.95 5.43 -10.09
N LYS A 305 19.71 6.71 -9.77
CA LYS A 305 20.36 7.85 -10.43
C LYS A 305 21.87 7.86 -10.24
N THR A 306 22.34 7.58 -9.01
CA THR A 306 23.77 7.55 -8.67
C THR A 306 24.49 6.45 -9.45
N VAL A 307 23.93 5.25 -9.45
CA VAL A 307 24.49 4.09 -10.15
C VAL A 307 24.43 4.28 -11.66
N GLY A 308 23.31 4.80 -12.18
CA GLY A 308 23.18 5.17 -13.60
C GLY A 308 24.24 6.19 -14.04
N GLY A 309 24.49 7.23 -13.24
CA GLY A 309 25.54 8.22 -13.51
C GLY A 309 26.95 7.64 -13.47
N GLN A 310 27.24 6.74 -12.53
CA GLN A 310 28.53 6.05 -12.44
C GLN A 310 28.75 5.10 -13.63
N VAL A 311 27.72 4.33 -14.02
CA VAL A 311 27.76 3.44 -15.20
C VAL A 311 27.98 4.25 -16.49
N ALA A 312 27.30 5.39 -16.63
CA ALA A 312 27.52 6.31 -17.76
C ALA A 312 28.96 6.86 -17.79
N THR A 313 29.51 7.22 -16.62
CA THR A 313 30.90 7.71 -16.49
C THR A 313 31.91 6.65 -16.92
N VAL A 314 31.78 5.42 -16.44
CA VAL A 314 32.67 4.30 -16.84
C VAL A 314 32.54 3.99 -18.32
N THR A 315 31.31 4.03 -18.86
CA THR A 315 31.06 3.85 -20.30
C THR A 315 31.76 4.92 -21.14
N ALA A 316 31.70 6.20 -20.71
CA ALA A 316 32.37 7.29 -21.40
C ALA A 316 33.90 7.17 -21.36
N GLN A 317 34.47 6.72 -20.23
CA GLN A 317 35.91 6.44 -20.13
C GLN A 317 36.36 5.33 -21.09
N LEU A 318 35.57 4.26 -21.23
CA LEU A 318 35.86 3.19 -22.19
C LEU A 318 35.79 3.68 -23.65
N VAL A 319 34.85 4.56 -23.98
CA VAL A 319 34.76 5.19 -25.31
C VAL A 319 35.98 6.09 -25.59
N ALA A 320 36.45 6.85 -24.60
CA ALA A 320 37.65 7.66 -24.75
C ALA A 320 38.92 6.82 -25.01
N VAL A 321 39.02 5.65 -24.37
CA VAL A 321 40.13 4.71 -24.60
C VAL A 321 40.01 4.05 -26.00
N GLU A 322 38.80 3.73 -26.45
CA GLU A 322 38.53 3.26 -27.81
C GLU A 322 39.03 4.28 -28.86
N GLN A 323 38.72 5.56 -28.67
CA GLN A 323 39.23 6.64 -29.54
C GLN A 323 40.76 6.81 -29.47
N LEU A 324 41.38 6.63 -28.30
CA LEU A 324 42.84 6.67 -28.17
C LEU A 324 43.52 5.54 -28.94
N ILE A 325 42.94 4.33 -28.89
CA ILE A 325 43.42 3.17 -29.67
C ILE A 325 43.37 3.48 -31.17
N ASP A 326 42.29 4.10 -31.64
CA ASP A 326 42.13 4.49 -33.04
C ASP A 326 43.16 5.55 -33.47
N GLN A 327 43.36 6.59 -32.65
CA GLN A 327 44.36 7.63 -32.91
C GLN A 327 45.79 7.08 -32.95
N VAL A 328 46.13 6.17 -32.05
CA VAL A 328 47.48 5.55 -32.05
C VAL A 328 47.65 4.62 -33.23
N GLN A 329 46.60 3.92 -33.68
CA GLN A 329 46.68 3.13 -34.90
C GLN A 329 47.00 4.02 -36.12
N GLN A 330 46.31 5.15 -36.27
CA GLN A 330 46.61 6.11 -37.35
C GLN A 330 48.04 6.66 -37.28
N ARG A 331 48.56 6.92 -36.07
CA ARG A 331 49.96 7.33 -35.89
C ARG A 331 50.96 6.23 -36.24
N ILE A 332 50.66 4.97 -35.90
CA ILE A 332 51.48 3.82 -36.30
C ILE A 332 51.50 3.70 -37.82
N GLU A 333 50.36 3.83 -38.49
CA GLU A 333 50.27 3.83 -39.96
C GLU A 333 51.13 4.97 -40.56
N GLY A 334 51.07 6.18 -39.99
CA GLY A 334 51.92 7.30 -40.40
C GLY A 334 53.43 7.06 -40.20
N VAL A 335 53.83 6.48 -39.07
CA VAL A 335 55.24 6.11 -38.82
C VAL A 335 55.72 5.03 -39.79
N ILE A 336 54.88 4.04 -40.10
CA ILE A 336 55.20 3.03 -41.13
C ILE A 336 55.43 3.70 -42.48
N THR A 337 54.54 4.61 -42.91
CA THR A 337 54.71 5.35 -44.17
C THR A 337 55.99 6.19 -44.18
N GLN A 338 56.30 6.88 -43.08
CA GLN A 338 57.51 7.71 -42.97
C GLN A 338 58.79 6.88 -43.01
N VAL A 339 58.83 5.73 -42.33
CA VAL A 339 59.96 4.80 -42.35
C VAL A 339 60.15 4.21 -43.74
N SER A 340 59.08 3.80 -44.42
CA SER A 340 59.16 3.32 -45.81
C SER A 340 59.73 4.37 -46.75
N ALA A 341 59.26 5.62 -46.69
CA ALA A 341 59.80 6.71 -47.51
C ALA A 341 61.28 7.02 -47.21
N THR A 342 61.68 6.93 -45.94
CA THR A 342 63.08 7.13 -45.52
C THR A 342 63.97 6.00 -46.02
N LEU A 343 63.51 4.75 -45.93
CA LEU A 343 64.20 3.58 -46.47
C LEU A 343 64.35 3.67 -48.00
N ASP A 344 63.30 4.05 -48.72
CA ASP A 344 63.35 4.25 -50.17
C ASP A 344 64.39 5.32 -50.57
N GLY A 345 64.43 6.44 -49.84
CA GLY A 345 65.43 7.50 -50.02
C GLY A 345 66.86 7.05 -49.72
N LEU A 346 67.07 6.26 -48.67
CA LEU A 346 68.37 5.68 -48.30
C LEU A 346 68.88 4.67 -49.35
N VAL A 347 67.99 3.80 -49.85
CA VAL A 347 68.31 2.84 -50.91
C VAL A 347 68.70 3.56 -52.19
N THR A 348 67.93 4.59 -52.57
CA THR A 348 68.22 5.39 -53.76
C THR A 348 69.53 6.18 -53.60
N GLY A 349 69.76 6.82 -52.46
CA GLY A 349 71.00 7.54 -52.18
C GLY A 349 72.25 6.65 -52.19
N THR A 350 72.14 5.42 -51.67
CA THR A 350 73.24 4.43 -51.69
C THR A 350 73.56 3.99 -53.13
N LEU A 351 72.54 3.79 -53.96
CA LEU A 351 72.73 3.46 -55.39
C LEU A 351 73.42 4.60 -56.14
N THR A 352 72.99 5.85 -55.95
CA THR A 352 73.62 7.02 -56.59
C THR A 352 75.08 7.22 -56.16
N ALA A 353 75.42 6.97 -54.89
CA ALA A 353 76.80 7.08 -54.41
C ALA A 353 77.74 6.01 -55.02
N VAL A 354 77.25 4.80 -55.25
CA VAL A 354 78.00 3.74 -55.96
C VAL A 354 78.22 4.11 -57.43
N GLU A 355 77.24 4.73 -58.09
CA GLU A 355 77.40 5.24 -59.46
C GLU A 355 78.51 6.31 -59.55
N GLY A 356 78.67 7.15 -58.53
CA GLY A 356 79.72 8.18 -58.48
C GLY A 356 81.16 7.64 -58.45
N ILE A 357 81.39 6.43 -57.93
CA ILE A 357 82.73 5.79 -57.82
C ILE A 357 83.19 5.19 -59.17
N LYS A 358 82.25 4.91 -60.08
CA LYS A 358 82.53 4.27 -61.38
C LYS A 358 83.33 5.17 -62.33
N ALA A 359 83.12 6.47 -62.29
CA ALA A 359 83.76 7.44 -63.19
C ALA A 359 85.30 7.56 -62.98
N PRO A 360 85.83 7.75 -61.76
CA PRO A 360 87.27 7.88 -61.54
C PRO A 360 88.06 6.59 -61.84
N LEU A 361 87.47 5.41 -61.65
CA LEU A 361 88.13 4.14 -62.00
C LEU A 361 88.41 4.01 -63.50
N LYS A 362 87.48 4.47 -64.33
CA LYS A 362 87.61 4.48 -65.79
C LYS A 362 88.78 5.37 -66.23
N GLN A 363 88.94 6.51 -65.58
CA GLN A 363 90.00 7.49 -65.90
C GLN A 363 91.41 6.97 -65.57
N THR A 364 91.57 6.23 -64.46
CA THR A 364 92.86 5.62 -64.09
C THR A 364 93.32 4.52 -65.06
N LEU A 365 92.37 3.74 -65.61
CA LEU A 365 92.67 2.72 -66.62
C LEU A 365 93.11 3.33 -67.96
N ASP A 366 92.45 4.40 -68.40
CA ASP A 366 92.81 5.08 -69.66
C ASP A 366 94.23 5.68 -69.61
N ALA A 367 94.65 6.23 -68.46
CA ALA A 367 96.01 6.75 -68.25
C ALA A 367 97.09 5.66 -68.31
N ALA A 368 96.79 4.46 -67.81
CA ALA A 368 97.74 3.34 -67.82
C ALA A 368 98.03 2.84 -69.25
N PHE A 369 97.01 2.74 -70.10
CA PHE A 369 97.19 2.33 -71.50
C PHE A 369 98.07 3.30 -72.30
N THR A 370 97.93 4.60 -72.05
CA THR A 370 98.72 5.64 -72.74
C THR A 370 100.24 5.52 -72.46
N THR A 371 100.62 5.08 -71.26
CA THR A 371 102.03 4.94 -70.87
C THR A 371 102.69 3.72 -71.52
N LEU A 372 101.92 2.66 -71.78
CA LEU A 372 102.39 1.44 -72.44
C LEU A 372 102.84 1.72 -73.90
N ASP A 373 102.12 2.59 -74.61
CA ASP A 373 102.46 3.03 -75.97
C ASP A 373 103.82 3.75 -76.03
N THR A 374 104.16 4.51 -74.98
CA THR A 374 105.42 5.28 -74.90
C THR A 374 106.64 4.36 -74.74
N LEU A 375 106.48 3.24 -74.03
CA LEU A 375 107.51 2.22 -73.81
C LEU A 375 107.89 1.49 -75.12
N VAL A 376 106.90 1.20 -75.97
CA VAL A 376 107.12 0.54 -77.28
C VAL A 376 107.94 1.42 -78.24
N ALA A 377 107.71 2.74 -78.22
CA ALA A 377 108.46 3.68 -79.04
C ALA A 377 109.96 3.73 -78.66
N SER A 378 110.28 3.63 -77.37
CA SER A 378 111.65 3.74 -76.84
C SER A 378 112.55 2.57 -77.26
N ILE A 379 112.00 1.35 -77.33
CA ILE A 379 112.73 0.15 -77.78
C ILE A 379 113.11 0.23 -79.26
N SER A 380 112.29 0.87 -80.09
CA SER A 380 112.58 1.02 -81.52
C SER A 380 113.76 1.96 -81.81
N ALA A 381 113.98 2.97 -80.98
CA ALA A 381 115.10 3.92 -81.13
C ALA A 381 116.47 3.28 -80.82
N LEU A 382 116.55 2.43 -79.79
CA LEU A 382 117.77 1.71 -79.40
C LEU A 382 118.32 0.83 -80.53
N LYS A 383 117.43 0.18 -81.29
CA LYS A 383 117.79 -0.66 -82.44
C LYS A 383 118.54 0.11 -83.53
N GLN A 384 118.21 1.39 -83.75
CA GLN A 384 118.88 2.20 -84.77
C GLN A 384 120.31 2.61 -84.37
N GLN A 385 120.55 2.89 -83.08
CA GLN A 385 121.87 3.31 -82.60
C GLN A 385 122.93 2.21 -82.70
N VAL A 386 122.56 0.93 -82.50
CA VAL A 386 123.50 -0.19 -82.57
C VAL A 386 123.95 -0.50 -84.01
N MET A 387 123.10 -0.25 -85.02
CA MET A 387 123.44 -0.46 -86.44
C MET A 387 124.54 0.50 -86.93
N ALA A 388 124.57 1.75 -86.46
CA ALA A 388 125.54 2.77 -86.88
C ALA A 388 126.99 2.47 -86.44
N LEU A 389 127.19 1.73 -85.34
CA LEU A 389 128.53 1.37 -84.86
C LEU A 389 129.24 0.33 -85.76
N PHE A 390 128.50 -0.44 -86.57
CA PHE A 390 129.08 -1.48 -87.44
C PHE A 390 129.50 -0.97 -88.83
N GLU A 391 129.07 0.22 -89.26
CA GLU A 391 129.37 0.76 -90.61
C GLU A 391 130.83 1.25 -90.80
N VAL A 392 131.60 1.46 -89.73
CA VAL A 392 132.94 2.11 -89.80
C VAL A 392 134.09 1.14 -90.09
N LEU A 393 133.84 -0.18 -90.06
CA LEU A 393 134.85 -1.24 -90.24
C LEU A 393 135.48 -1.36 -91.66
N PRO A 394 134.74 -1.19 -92.78
CA PRO A 394 135.30 -1.36 -94.13
C PRO A 394 136.33 -0.28 -94.52
N GLN A 395 136.16 0.97 -94.07
CA GLN A 395 137.04 2.10 -94.42
C GLN A 395 138.49 1.95 -93.89
N LYS A 396 138.72 1.10 -92.89
CA LYS A 396 140.05 0.84 -92.32
C LYS A 396 140.83 -0.25 -93.07
N LEU A 397 140.13 -1.15 -93.77
CA LEU A 397 140.75 -2.16 -94.65
C LEU A 397 141.35 -1.52 -95.91
N GLU A 398 140.73 -0.45 -96.45
CA GLU A 398 141.25 0.31 -97.60
C GLU A 398 142.60 1.01 -97.29
N GLN A 399 142.78 1.54 -96.08
CA GLN A 399 144.06 2.16 -95.66
C GLN A 399 145.22 1.16 -95.61
N LEU A 400 144.93 -0.13 -95.43
CA LEU A 400 145.94 -1.20 -95.43
C LEU A 400 146.39 -1.58 -96.85
N GLN A 401 145.48 -1.45 -97.82
CA GLN A 401 145.73 -1.79 -99.22
C GLN A 401 146.61 -0.73 -99.93
N THR A 402 146.51 0.55 -99.54
CA THR A 402 147.29 1.65 -100.13
C THR A 402 148.78 1.59 -99.75
N LEU A 403 149.09 1.20 -98.52
CA LEU A 403 150.47 1.07 -98.03
C LEU A 403 151.22 -0.10 -98.70
N PHE A 404 150.50 -1.16 -99.08
CA PHE A 404 151.09 -2.30 -99.79
C PHE A 404 151.51 -1.93 -101.22
N GLN A 405 150.75 -1.06 -101.91
CA GLN A 405 151.09 -0.58 -103.25
C GLN A 405 152.30 0.38 -103.25
N GLN A 406 152.46 1.21 -102.23
CA GLN A 406 153.64 2.07 -102.08
C GLN A 406 154.95 1.28 -101.90
N LEU A 407 154.89 0.11 -101.26
CA LEU A 407 156.06 -0.74 -101.04
C LEU A 407 156.56 -1.37 -102.36
N VAL A 408 155.63 -1.81 -103.23
CA VAL A 408 155.96 -2.46 -104.52
C VAL A 408 156.60 -1.49 -105.51
N GLY A 409 156.11 -0.24 -105.60
CA GLY A 409 156.69 0.78 -106.49
C GLY A 409 158.11 1.23 -106.11
N SER A 410 158.50 1.10 -104.84
CA SER A 410 159.85 1.42 -104.38
C SER A 410 160.89 0.35 -104.73
N LEU A 411 160.46 -0.90 -104.96
CA LEU A 411 161.31 -2.04 -105.33
C LEU A 411 161.58 -2.09 -106.85
N GLU A 412 160.64 -1.67 -107.69
CA GLU A 412 160.82 -1.57 -109.16
C GLU A 412 161.87 -0.51 -109.55
N ALA A 413 161.89 0.64 -108.88
CA ALA A 413 162.84 1.74 -109.17
C ALA A 413 164.31 1.38 -108.87
N LEU A 414 164.55 0.43 -107.97
CA LEU A 414 165.89 -0.05 -107.61
C LEU A 414 166.45 -1.03 -108.66
N LEU A 415 165.56 -1.77 -109.35
CA LEU A 415 165.93 -2.77 -110.35
C LEU A 415 166.32 -2.13 -111.69
N GLU A 416 165.66 -1.05 -112.11
CA GLU A 416 166.02 -0.30 -113.34
C GLU A 416 167.38 0.40 -113.23
N ARG A 417 167.75 0.90 -112.05
CA ARG A 417 168.99 1.65 -111.85
C ARG A 417 170.25 0.78 -111.89
N ALA A 418 170.12 -0.52 -111.63
CA ALA A 418 171.21 -1.48 -111.70
C ALA A 418 171.53 -1.90 -113.15
N MET A 419 170.53 -1.97 -114.05
CA MET A 419 170.77 -2.32 -115.45
C MET A 419 171.39 -1.17 -116.27
N GLY A 420 171.08 0.09 -115.94
CA GLY A 420 171.62 1.25 -116.67
C GLY A 420 173.12 1.54 -116.47
N LEU A 421 173.76 0.98 -115.43
CA LEU A 421 175.19 1.17 -115.16
C LEU A 421 176.10 0.14 -115.87
N LEU A 422 175.52 -0.94 -116.40
CA LEU A 422 176.29 -1.97 -117.12
C LEU A 422 176.56 -1.63 -118.59
N ASP A 423 175.85 -0.65 -119.17
CA ASP A 423 175.78 -0.48 -120.63
C ASP A 423 176.63 0.68 -121.18
N ALA A 424 177.34 1.41 -120.33
CA ALA A 424 178.13 2.57 -120.74
C ALA A 424 179.47 2.59 -120.01
N ILE A 425 180.49 1.88 -120.53
CA ILE A 425 181.75 2.49 -121.05
C ILE A 425 182.44 1.50 -122.03
N PRO A 426 182.57 1.87 -123.33
CA PRO A 426 183.21 1.09 -124.39
C PRO A 426 184.70 1.41 -124.63
N ALA A 427 185.30 0.62 -125.55
CA ALA A 427 186.69 0.49 -125.99
C ALA A 427 187.51 1.76 -126.36
N ALA A 428 188.84 1.72 -126.17
CA ALA A 428 189.83 1.36 -127.22
C ALA A 428 191.29 1.83 -126.89
N ASP A 429 192.23 0.88 -126.93
CA ASP A 429 193.70 0.94 -127.18
C ASP A 429 194.76 1.61 -126.24
N LEU A 430 195.53 0.70 -125.59
CA LEU A 430 197.00 0.67 -125.25
C LEU A 430 197.59 1.71 -124.24
N PRO A 431 198.63 1.38 -123.41
CA PRO A 431 199.71 0.36 -123.55
C PRO A 431 199.91 -0.60 -122.34
N LYS A 432 200.80 -1.59 -122.50
CA LYS A 432 200.97 -2.80 -121.66
C LYS A 432 201.34 -2.68 -120.14
N PRO A 433 201.60 -1.51 -119.51
CA PRO A 433 201.72 -1.43 -118.04
C PRO A 433 200.47 -0.96 -117.25
N LEU A 434 199.29 -0.74 -117.85
CA LEU A 434 198.16 -0.05 -117.19
C LEU A 434 196.91 -0.89 -116.84
N VAL A 435 196.98 -2.22 -116.78
CA VAL A 435 195.78 -3.08 -116.54
C VAL A 435 195.38 -3.22 -115.06
N THR A 436 196.25 -2.86 -114.11
CA THR A 436 195.98 -3.08 -112.67
C THR A 436 195.00 -2.07 -112.03
N PRO A 437 194.95 -0.77 -112.40
CA PRO A 437 194.01 0.18 -111.80
C PRO A 437 192.53 -0.07 -112.20
N ALA A 438 192.27 -0.69 -113.35
CA ALA A 438 190.91 -0.96 -113.83
C ALA A 438 190.17 -2.04 -113.03
N VAL A 439 190.90 -2.98 -112.42
CA VAL A 439 190.31 -4.04 -111.58
C VAL A 439 189.90 -3.51 -110.20
N GLN A 440 190.54 -2.46 -109.69
CA GLN A 440 190.19 -1.87 -108.38
C GLN A 440 188.92 -1.00 -108.40
N GLY A 441 188.58 -0.39 -109.54
CA GLY A 441 187.31 0.33 -109.69
C GLY A 441 186.08 -0.57 -109.61
N ILE A 442 186.17 -1.79 -110.15
CA ILE A 442 185.09 -2.80 -110.08
C ILE A 442 184.85 -3.25 -108.62
N THR A 443 185.88 -3.28 -107.78
CA THR A 443 185.74 -3.65 -106.35
C THR A 443 184.98 -2.58 -105.55
N GLN A 444 185.09 -1.29 -105.89
CA GLN A 444 184.35 -0.23 -105.18
C GLN A 444 182.84 -0.22 -105.51
N VAL A 445 182.46 -0.55 -106.74
CA VAL A 445 181.04 -0.58 -107.15
C VAL A 445 180.31 -1.76 -106.50
N VAL A 446 180.95 -2.92 -106.38
CA VAL A 446 180.39 -4.08 -105.68
C VAL A 446 180.19 -3.80 -104.18
N GLY A 447 181.06 -3.01 -103.53
CA GLY A 447 180.92 -2.64 -102.12
C GLY A 447 179.74 -1.71 -101.79
N GLN A 448 179.34 -0.83 -102.72
CA GLN A 448 178.20 0.07 -102.50
C GLN A 448 176.85 -0.65 -102.56
N ILE A 449 176.71 -1.66 -103.45
CA ILE A 449 175.49 -2.47 -103.55
C ILE A 449 175.24 -3.25 -102.24
N THR A 450 176.29 -3.79 -101.62
CA THR A 450 176.17 -4.55 -100.36
C THR A 450 175.73 -3.69 -99.18
N THR A 451 176.09 -2.40 -99.13
CA THR A 451 175.73 -1.52 -98.01
C THR A 451 174.29 -1.01 -98.12
N GLN A 452 173.79 -0.75 -99.34
CA GLN A 452 172.41 -0.29 -99.55
C GLN A 452 171.35 -1.38 -99.34
N LEU A 453 171.68 -2.65 -99.62
CA LEU A 453 170.79 -3.77 -99.30
C LEU A 453 170.64 -3.99 -97.78
N GLY A 454 171.68 -3.68 -96.99
CA GLY A 454 171.65 -3.76 -95.52
C GLY A 454 170.72 -2.74 -94.84
N THR A 455 170.58 -1.54 -95.42
CA THR A 455 169.69 -0.49 -94.88
C THR A 455 168.21 -0.75 -95.15
N LEU A 456 167.86 -1.34 -96.30
CA LEU A 456 166.46 -1.60 -96.66
C LEU A 456 165.83 -2.72 -95.81
N SER A 457 166.62 -3.75 -95.49
CA SER A 457 166.20 -4.88 -94.65
C SER A 457 165.84 -4.47 -93.22
N SER A 458 166.52 -3.47 -92.63
CA SER A 458 166.27 -3.05 -91.24
C SER A 458 165.04 -2.13 -91.11
N GLN A 459 164.71 -1.37 -92.15
CA GLN A 459 163.64 -0.37 -92.13
C GLN A 459 162.23 -0.99 -92.27
N VAL A 460 162.12 -2.14 -92.95
CA VAL A 460 160.88 -2.93 -93.07
C VAL A 460 160.51 -3.63 -91.75
N GLY A 461 161.50 -4.08 -90.97
CA GLY A 461 161.27 -4.75 -89.69
C GLY A 461 160.58 -3.88 -88.63
N SER A 462 160.87 -2.58 -88.58
CA SER A 462 160.28 -1.68 -87.58
C SER A 462 158.86 -1.19 -87.90
N GLN A 463 158.44 -1.17 -89.16
CA GLN A 463 157.10 -0.69 -89.54
C GLN A 463 156.00 -1.76 -89.39
N LEU A 464 156.31 -3.05 -89.56
CA LEU A 464 155.32 -4.12 -89.40
C LEU A 464 154.89 -4.33 -87.94
N GLN A 465 155.75 -4.07 -86.96
CA GLN A 465 155.43 -4.28 -85.53
C GLN A 465 154.47 -3.20 -84.97
N SER A 466 154.51 -1.98 -85.51
CA SER A 466 153.61 -0.87 -85.12
C SER A 466 152.15 -1.08 -85.59
N LEU A 467 151.96 -1.73 -86.74
CA LEU A 467 150.64 -2.01 -87.30
C LEU A 467 149.86 -3.07 -86.50
N THR A 468 150.53 -4.13 -86.03
CA THR A 468 149.89 -5.21 -85.26
C THR A 468 149.32 -4.72 -83.92
N GLN A 469 149.96 -3.75 -83.26
CA GLN A 469 149.45 -3.19 -82.00
C GLN A 469 148.26 -2.25 -82.18
N THR A 470 148.19 -1.51 -83.30
CA THR A 470 147.13 -0.51 -83.52
C THR A 470 145.76 -1.16 -83.81
N ILE A 471 145.74 -2.28 -84.52
CA ILE A 471 144.48 -2.97 -84.87
C ILE A 471 143.83 -3.63 -83.64
N VAL A 472 144.61 -4.22 -82.73
CA VAL A 472 144.09 -4.93 -81.55
C VAL A 472 143.42 -3.96 -80.56
N SER A 473 144.02 -2.80 -80.30
CA SER A 473 143.48 -1.80 -79.34
C SER A 473 142.13 -1.19 -79.77
N GLN A 474 141.88 -1.04 -81.07
CA GLN A 474 140.64 -0.41 -81.54
C GLN A 474 139.43 -1.35 -81.52
N VAL A 475 139.63 -2.67 -81.67
CA VAL A 475 138.53 -3.66 -81.62
C VAL A 475 137.97 -3.79 -80.19
N GLU A 476 138.82 -3.76 -79.16
CA GLU A 476 138.35 -3.76 -77.75
C GLU A 476 137.50 -2.52 -77.41
N THR A 477 137.80 -1.37 -78.03
CA THR A 477 137.10 -0.11 -77.77
C THR A 477 135.66 -0.13 -78.32
N VAL A 478 135.46 -0.70 -79.51
CA VAL A 478 134.13 -0.84 -80.14
C VAL A 478 133.24 -1.82 -79.36
N GLN A 479 133.80 -2.94 -78.89
CA GLN A 479 133.05 -3.94 -78.12
C GLN A 479 132.53 -3.39 -76.79
N THR A 480 133.34 -2.59 -76.09
CA THR A 480 132.97 -2.04 -74.78
C THR A 480 131.85 -1.00 -74.89
N GLN A 481 131.86 -0.14 -75.92
CA GLN A 481 130.82 0.89 -76.11
C GLN A 481 129.44 0.32 -76.46
N ALA A 482 129.38 -0.76 -77.26
CA ALA A 482 128.11 -1.40 -77.60
C ALA A 482 127.45 -2.07 -76.39
N GLN A 483 128.25 -2.68 -75.50
CA GLN A 483 127.76 -3.36 -74.31
C GLN A 483 127.08 -2.38 -73.31
N THR A 484 127.67 -1.21 -73.08
CA THR A 484 127.14 -0.23 -72.09
C THR A 484 125.82 0.41 -72.51
N GLN A 485 125.59 0.62 -73.81
CA GLN A 485 124.34 1.20 -74.30
C GLN A 485 123.14 0.26 -74.16
N ILE A 486 123.36 -1.05 -74.34
CA ILE A 486 122.32 -2.07 -74.17
C ILE A 486 121.88 -2.21 -72.70
N ASP A 487 122.84 -2.22 -71.76
CA ASP A 487 122.53 -2.32 -70.33
C ASP A 487 121.74 -1.11 -69.80
N THR A 488 122.03 0.09 -70.30
CA THR A 488 121.34 1.32 -69.90
C THR A 488 119.88 1.32 -70.33
N ALA A 489 119.59 0.90 -71.57
CA ALA A 489 118.23 0.88 -72.10
C ALA A 489 117.35 -0.21 -71.47
N THR A 490 117.93 -1.37 -71.15
CA THR A 490 117.22 -2.47 -70.49
C THR A 490 116.70 -2.06 -69.11
N ASN A 491 117.48 -1.30 -68.33
CA ASN A 491 117.07 -0.84 -67.00
C ASN A 491 115.97 0.24 -67.03
N GLN A 492 115.93 1.10 -68.05
CA GLN A 492 114.87 2.11 -68.19
C GLN A 492 113.50 1.47 -68.45
N VAL A 493 113.44 0.45 -69.30
CA VAL A 493 112.20 -0.27 -69.64
C VAL A 493 111.61 -0.99 -68.41
N VAL A 494 112.45 -1.69 -67.65
CA VAL A 494 112.01 -2.45 -66.45
C VAL A 494 111.45 -1.51 -65.37
N THR A 495 112.06 -0.35 -65.16
CA THR A 495 111.63 0.59 -64.10
C THR A 495 110.27 1.23 -64.42
N GLN A 496 110.01 1.58 -65.68
CA GLN A 496 108.74 2.18 -66.07
C GLN A 496 107.57 1.18 -65.99
N MET A 497 107.78 -0.08 -66.39
CA MET A 497 106.76 -1.14 -66.24
C MET A 497 106.40 -1.43 -64.77
N GLY A 498 107.37 -1.37 -63.86
CA GLY A 498 107.14 -1.53 -62.43
C GLY A 498 106.20 -0.46 -61.86
N SER A 499 106.39 0.80 -62.27
CA SER A 499 105.57 1.92 -61.81
C SER A 499 104.12 1.87 -62.31
N LEU A 500 103.90 1.39 -63.54
CA LEU A 500 102.58 1.29 -64.15
C LEU A 500 101.69 0.24 -63.46
N THR A 501 102.27 -0.93 -63.19
CA THR A 501 101.57 -2.07 -62.57
C THR A 501 101.11 -1.71 -61.16
N GLN A 502 101.94 -0.98 -60.40
CA GLN A 502 101.62 -0.50 -59.06
C GLN A 502 100.45 0.49 -59.06
N SER A 503 100.44 1.43 -60.02
CA SER A 503 99.44 2.51 -60.08
C SER A 503 98.04 1.99 -60.42
N VAL A 504 97.92 0.97 -61.27
CA VAL A 504 96.63 0.36 -61.62
C VAL A 504 96.06 -0.48 -60.46
N LEU A 505 96.91 -1.27 -59.78
CA LEU A 505 96.52 -2.06 -58.61
C LEU A 505 95.98 -1.17 -57.48
N GLN A 506 96.66 -0.07 -57.17
CA GLN A 506 96.22 0.87 -56.14
C GLN A 506 94.89 1.56 -56.49
N GLY A 507 94.66 1.89 -57.77
CA GLY A 507 93.39 2.46 -58.23
C GLY A 507 92.20 1.53 -58.07
N ILE A 508 92.40 0.22 -58.32
CA ILE A 508 91.35 -0.80 -58.18
C ILE A 508 91.06 -1.13 -56.70
N GLU A 509 92.09 -1.23 -55.86
CA GLU A 509 91.93 -1.47 -54.42
C GLU A 509 91.20 -0.32 -53.73
N GLN A 510 91.55 0.93 -54.06
CA GLN A 510 90.95 2.11 -53.45
C GLN A 510 89.46 2.26 -53.80
N ALA A 511 89.06 1.97 -55.04
CA ALA A 511 87.66 1.99 -55.44
C ALA A 511 86.84 0.84 -54.83
N THR A 512 87.43 -0.36 -54.72
CA THR A 512 86.78 -1.49 -54.04
C THR A 512 86.52 -1.17 -52.57
N ALA A 513 87.47 -0.53 -51.90
CA ALA A 513 87.30 -0.05 -50.53
C ALA A 513 86.21 1.03 -50.39
N GLN A 514 86.16 1.99 -51.32
CA GLN A 514 85.14 3.05 -51.33
C GLN A 514 83.73 2.50 -51.57
N VAL A 515 83.56 1.55 -52.50
CA VAL A 515 82.27 0.87 -52.74
C VAL A 515 81.83 0.08 -51.50
N ALA A 516 82.75 -0.67 -50.88
CA ALA A 516 82.46 -1.39 -49.65
C ALA A 516 82.03 -0.45 -48.50
N GLN A 517 82.68 0.71 -48.38
CA GLN A 517 82.38 1.70 -47.35
C GLN A 517 81.01 2.37 -47.56
N VAL A 518 80.65 2.71 -48.81
CA VAL A 518 79.33 3.29 -49.15
C VAL A 518 78.22 2.27 -48.91
N ILE A 519 78.40 1.01 -49.29
CA ILE A 519 77.42 -0.05 -49.05
C ILE A 519 77.27 -0.32 -47.54
N ALA A 520 78.38 -0.40 -46.81
CA ALA A 520 78.34 -0.58 -45.35
C ALA A 520 77.61 0.57 -44.66
N ALA A 521 77.90 1.83 -45.04
CA ALA A 521 77.20 3.00 -44.50
C ALA A 521 75.70 2.98 -44.82
N GLY A 522 75.32 2.63 -46.06
CA GLY A 522 73.93 2.49 -46.48
C GLY A 522 73.18 1.40 -45.69
N VAL A 523 73.77 0.22 -45.53
CA VAL A 523 73.20 -0.89 -44.74
C VAL A 523 73.05 -0.50 -43.26
N THR A 524 74.03 0.18 -42.67
CA THR A 524 73.94 0.66 -41.28
C THR A 524 72.84 1.70 -41.11
N GLN A 525 72.71 2.65 -42.03
CA GLN A 525 71.66 3.68 -41.98
C GLN A 525 70.26 3.09 -42.19
N ILE A 526 70.11 2.14 -43.10
CA ILE A 526 68.87 1.35 -43.29
C ILE A 526 68.52 0.57 -42.01
N GLY A 527 69.51 -0.07 -41.38
CA GLY A 527 69.35 -0.75 -40.09
C GLY A 527 68.87 0.20 -38.99
N THR A 528 69.48 1.38 -38.88
CA THR A 528 69.14 2.39 -37.88
C THR A 528 67.73 2.96 -38.10
N ALA A 529 67.34 3.27 -39.33
CA ALA A 529 66.00 3.78 -39.66
C ALA A 529 64.89 2.74 -39.33
N LYS A 530 65.14 1.46 -39.65
CA LYS A 530 64.25 0.35 -39.30
C LYS A 530 64.14 0.19 -37.78
N GLU A 531 65.25 0.22 -37.05
CA GLU A 531 65.26 0.10 -35.59
C GLU A 531 64.54 1.25 -34.90
N GLN A 532 64.76 2.50 -35.36
CA GLN A 532 64.05 3.68 -34.85
C GLN A 532 62.53 3.57 -35.09
N GLY A 533 62.10 3.15 -36.29
CA GLY A 533 60.69 2.91 -36.60
C GLY A 533 60.04 1.85 -35.69
N VAL A 534 60.72 0.72 -35.51
CA VAL A 534 60.25 -0.36 -34.62
C VAL A 534 60.20 0.09 -33.15
N GLN A 535 61.20 0.85 -32.68
CA GLN A 535 61.20 1.39 -31.32
C GLN A 535 60.07 2.41 -31.10
N GLN A 536 59.81 3.28 -32.07
CA GLN A 536 58.73 4.27 -31.99
C GLN A 536 57.34 3.59 -31.98
N ILE A 537 57.14 2.56 -32.82
CA ILE A 537 55.90 1.75 -32.81
C ILE A 537 55.75 1.00 -31.48
N LYS A 538 56.83 0.41 -30.93
CA LYS A 538 56.80 -0.24 -29.60
C LYS A 538 56.46 0.74 -28.48
N ALA A 539 57.03 1.94 -28.49
CA ALA A 539 56.74 2.97 -27.50
C ALA A 539 55.26 3.42 -27.56
N MET A 540 54.72 3.62 -28.77
CA MET A 540 53.30 3.93 -28.97
C MET A 540 52.39 2.77 -28.52
N GLN A 541 52.76 1.51 -28.80
CA GLN A 541 52.03 0.34 -28.33
C GLN A 541 52.06 0.22 -26.79
N GLN A 542 53.21 0.48 -26.16
CA GLN A 542 53.35 0.48 -24.70
C GLN A 542 52.54 1.58 -24.04
N GLN A 543 52.45 2.77 -24.64
CA GLN A 543 51.63 3.86 -24.12
C GLN A 543 50.14 3.52 -24.10
N VAL A 544 49.63 2.86 -25.15
CA VAL A 544 48.22 2.39 -25.19
C VAL A 544 48.01 1.21 -24.24
N ALA A 545 48.96 0.27 -24.19
CA ALA A 545 48.90 -0.84 -23.23
C ALA A 545 48.86 -0.34 -21.77
N ALA A 546 49.65 0.69 -21.44
CA ALA A 546 49.64 1.32 -20.12
C ALA A 546 48.29 1.96 -19.74
N GLN A 547 47.45 2.32 -20.71
CA GLN A 547 46.10 2.85 -20.48
C GLN A 547 45.02 1.76 -20.47
N VAL A 548 45.20 0.70 -21.28
CA VAL A 548 44.21 -0.38 -21.41
C VAL A 548 44.38 -1.46 -20.35
N THR A 549 45.62 -1.87 -20.02
CA THR A 549 45.89 -2.92 -19.01
C THR A 549 45.31 -2.61 -17.63
N PRO A 550 45.34 -1.35 -17.12
CA PRO A 550 44.68 -1.04 -15.87
C PRO A 550 43.15 -1.24 -15.91
N LEU A 551 42.49 -1.14 -17.08
CA LEU A 551 41.04 -1.34 -17.18
C LEU A 551 40.63 -2.77 -16.85
N ASP A 552 41.49 -3.77 -17.11
CA ASP A 552 41.24 -5.18 -16.79
C ASP A 552 41.01 -5.42 -15.29
N THR A 553 41.57 -4.56 -14.43
CA THR A 553 41.38 -4.62 -12.99
C THR A 553 40.40 -3.56 -12.50
N GLN A 554 40.50 -2.34 -13.02
CA GLN A 554 39.67 -1.22 -12.57
C GLN A 554 38.19 -1.39 -12.90
N VAL A 555 37.83 -1.87 -14.10
CA VAL A 555 36.42 -2.03 -14.48
C VAL A 555 35.72 -3.09 -13.62
N PRO A 556 36.26 -4.32 -13.44
CA PRO A 556 35.67 -5.31 -12.55
C PRO A 556 35.59 -4.84 -11.08
N GLU A 557 36.65 -4.24 -10.54
CA GLU A 557 36.65 -3.75 -9.15
C GLU A 557 35.65 -2.61 -8.94
N ARG A 558 35.54 -1.67 -9.88
CA ARG A 558 34.52 -0.61 -9.86
C ARG A 558 33.12 -1.21 -9.90
N LEU A 559 32.85 -2.14 -10.82
CA LEU A 559 31.54 -2.78 -10.92
C LEU A 559 31.19 -3.59 -9.67
N LYS A 560 32.15 -4.28 -9.04
CA LYS A 560 31.98 -4.99 -7.78
C LYS A 560 31.67 -4.03 -6.62
N ALA A 561 32.38 -2.90 -6.54
CA ALA A 561 32.10 -1.86 -5.55
C ALA A 561 30.71 -1.24 -5.75
N LEU A 562 30.32 -0.96 -7.01
CA LEU A 562 28.97 -0.49 -7.34
C LEU A 562 27.91 -1.55 -7.01
N ASP A 563 28.15 -2.82 -7.28
CA ASP A 563 27.23 -3.92 -6.95
C ASP A 563 27.00 -4.02 -5.44
N ALA A 564 28.08 -3.94 -4.65
CA ALA A 564 28.01 -3.89 -3.20
C ALA A 564 27.24 -2.65 -2.71
N GLN A 565 27.46 -1.48 -3.33
CA GLN A 565 26.73 -0.25 -3.01
C GLN A 565 25.24 -0.35 -3.35
N VAL A 566 24.89 -0.94 -4.49
CA VAL A 566 23.49 -1.23 -4.88
C VAL A 566 22.85 -2.19 -3.88
N GLY A 567 23.53 -3.28 -3.55
CA GLY A 567 23.05 -4.27 -2.59
C GLY A 567 22.83 -3.67 -1.20
N ALA A 568 23.82 -2.94 -0.69
CA ALA A 568 23.73 -2.28 0.61
C ALA A 568 22.66 -1.17 0.63
N GLY A 569 22.55 -0.37 -0.43
CA GLY A 569 21.54 0.67 -0.54
C GLY A 569 20.11 0.12 -0.61
N ILE A 570 19.89 -0.95 -1.39
CA ILE A 570 18.62 -1.68 -1.42
C ILE A 570 18.30 -2.25 -0.03
N ALA A 571 19.25 -2.95 0.58
CA ALA A 571 19.07 -3.56 1.90
C ALA A 571 18.74 -2.51 2.97
N ALA A 572 19.43 -1.35 2.95
CA ALA A 572 19.17 -0.26 3.88
C ALA A 572 17.76 0.33 3.70
N ALA A 573 17.32 0.57 2.45
CA ALA A 573 15.99 1.11 2.17
C ALA A 573 14.87 0.13 2.60
N VAL A 574 15.04 -1.16 2.28
CA VAL A 574 14.10 -2.22 2.70
C VAL A 574 14.11 -2.38 4.21
N GLN A 575 15.27 -2.33 4.87
CA GLN A 575 15.38 -2.48 6.32
C GLN A 575 14.76 -1.28 7.06
N ALA A 576 14.95 -0.05 6.57
CA ALA A 576 14.29 1.13 7.11
C ALA A 576 12.76 0.99 7.06
N MET A 577 12.24 0.44 5.97
CA MET A 577 10.81 0.13 5.86
C MET A 577 10.36 -1.01 6.75
N LYS A 578 11.16 -2.06 6.93
CA LYS A 578 10.86 -3.12 7.91
C LYS A 578 10.77 -2.57 9.33
N THR A 579 11.67 -1.67 9.72
CA THR A 579 11.60 -1.00 11.04
C THR A 579 10.37 -0.12 11.19
N THR A 580 10.05 0.67 10.15
CA THR A 580 8.83 1.50 10.11
C THR A 580 7.58 0.63 10.23
N ARG A 581 7.54 -0.48 9.46
CA ARG A 581 6.48 -1.49 9.52
C ARG A 581 6.36 -2.09 10.91
N ALA A 582 7.44 -2.56 11.52
CA ALA A 582 7.41 -3.18 12.84
C ALA A 582 6.88 -2.22 13.92
N THR A 583 7.26 -0.95 13.84
CA THR A 583 6.74 0.10 14.74
C THR A 583 5.23 0.30 14.53
N ALA A 584 4.80 0.41 13.27
CA ALA A 584 3.40 0.53 12.89
C ALA A 584 2.57 -0.70 13.32
N GLU A 585 3.06 -1.92 13.10
CA GLU A 585 2.43 -3.16 13.54
C GLU A 585 2.32 -3.22 15.07
N GLY A 586 3.35 -2.77 15.80
CA GLY A 586 3.31 -2.66 17.25
C GLY A 586 2.21 -1.71 17.74
N GLN A 587 2.08 -0.54 17.12
CA GLN A 587 1.03 0.44 17.44
C GLN A 587 -0.37 -0.10 17.11
N VAL A 588 -0.55 -0.72 15.93
CA VAL A 588 -1.83 -1.35 15.53
C VAL A 588 -2.20 -2.50 16.45
N THR A 589 -1.25 -3.35 16.81
CA THR A 589 -1.46 -4.49 17.71
C THR A 589 -1.81 -4.02 19.13
N SER A 590 -1.12 -2.99 19.62
CA SER A 590 -1.43 -2.38 20.92
C SER A 590 -2.84 -1.79 20.95
N ALA A 591 -3.19 -0.98 19.93
CA ALA A 591 -4.53 -0.42 19.79
C ALA A 591 -5.60 -1.50 19.68
N LYS A 592 -5.34 -2.57 18.91
CA LYS A 592 -6.23 -3.73 18.81
C LYS A 592 -6.42 -4.41 20.17
N GLY A 593 -5.35 -4.66 20.93
CA GLY A 593 -5.46 -5.26 22.27
C GLY A 593 -6.23 -4.38 23.26
N GLN A 594 -6.06 -3.06 23.20
CA GLN A 594 -6.83 -2.09 23.97
C GLN A 594 -8.32 -2.11 23.58
N LEU A 595 -8.62 -2.14 22.28
CA LEU A 595 -9.99 -2.25 21.76
C LEU A 595 -10.65 -3.56 22.17
N ASP A 596 -9.97 -4.70 22.02
CA ASP A 596 -10.49 -6.02 22.39
C ASP A 596 -10.81 -6.06 23.89
N THR A 597 -9.92 -5.50 24.73
CA THR A 597 -10.16 -5.38 26.18
C THR A 597 -11.36 -4.48 26.47
N HIS A 598 -11.39 -3.27 25.90
CA HIS A 598 -12.46 -2.30 26.12
C HIS A 598 -13.82 -2.82 25.65
N LEU A 599 -13.90 -3.39 24.45
CA LEU A 599 -15.11 -4.00 23.91
C LEU A 599 -15.53 -5.24 24.70
N GLY A 600 -14.58 -6.07 25.17
CA GLY A 600 -14.85 -7.23 26.01
C GLY A 600 -15.44 -6.85 27.38
N THR A 601 -14.83 -5.87 28.06
CA THR A 601 -15.36 -5.29 29.30
C THR A 601 -16.73 -4.67 29.07
N MET A 602 -16.90 -3.94 27.97
CA MET A 602 -18.17 -3.29 27.65
C MET A 602 -19.28 -4.30 27.36
N ASN A 603 -19.00 -5.34 26.57
CA ASN A 603 -19.94 -6.42 26.30
C ASN A 603 -20.38 -7.11 27.60
N THR A 604 -19.44 -7.35 28.52
CA THR A 604 -19.74 -7.91 29.85
C THR A 604 -20.63 -6.97 30.66
N SER A 605 -20.32 -5.67 30.68
CA SER A 605 -21.08 -4.66 31.41
C SER A 605 -22.51 -4.49 30.87
N VAL A 606 -22.67 -4.39 29.54
CA VAL A 606 -23.98 -4.31 28.88
C VAL A 606 -24.79 -5.57 29.12
N THR A 607 -24.18 -6.76 29.00
CA THR A 607 -24.86 -8.03 29.27
C THR A 607 -25.36 -8.10 30.72
N ALA A 608 -24.53 -7.70 31.69
CA ALA A 608 -24.92 -7.63 33.09
C ALA A 608 -26.03 -6.60 33.33
N GLY A 609 -25.93 -5.42 32.72
CA GLY A 609 -26.95 -4.37 32.83
C GLY A 609 -28.29 -4.76 32.18
N LEU A 610 -28.27 -5.47 31.05
CA LEU A 610 -29.47 -6.04 30.43
C LEU A 610 -30.14 -7.07 31.33
N LYS A 611 -29.35 -7.97 31.94
CA LYS A 611 -29.87 -8.93 32.92
C LYS A 611 -30.45 -8.23 34.15
N SER A 612 -29.80 -7.17 34.63
CA SER A 612 -30.31 -6.36 35.74
C SER A 612 -31.62 -5.65 35.38
N LEU A 613 -31.75 -5.14 34.14
CA LEU A 613 -32.98 -4.52 33.65
C LEU A 613 -34.14 -5.53 33.58
N GLU A 614 -33.87 -6.77 33.14
CA GLU A 614 -34.85 -7.85 33.12
C GLU A 614 -35.30 -8.27 34.52
N GLN A 615 -34.35 -8.36 35.46
CA GLN A 615 -34.65 -8.63 36.87
C GLN A 615 -35.47 -7.50 37.48
N ALA A 616 -35.09 -6.24 37.25
CA ALA A 616 -35.83 -5.08 37.73
C ALA A 616 -37.25 -5.03 37.18
N ARG A 617 -37.45 -5.36 35.90
CA ARG A 617 -38.78 -5.50 35.30
C ARG A 617 -39.60 -6.58 36.02
N THR A 618 -39.02 -7.76 36.23
CA THR A 618 -39.70 -8.87 36.93
C THR A 618 -40.08 -8.50 38.36
N SER A 619 -39.20 -7.80 39.08
CA SER A 619 -39.48 -7.29 40.42
C SER A 619 -40.58 -6.22 40.43
N ALA A 620 -40.60 -5.33 39.43
CA ALA A 620 -41.67 -4.34 39.27
C ALA A 620 -43.03 -5.00 39.00
N GLU A 621 -43.08 -5.98 38.10
CA GLU A 621 -44.30 -6.77 37.83
C GLU A 621 -44.80 -7.49 39.10
N THR A 622 -43.90 -8.13 39.84
CA THR A 622 -44.23 -8.81 41.11
C THR A 622 -44.74 -7.85 42.17
N THR A 623 -44.12 -6.67 42.29
CA THR A 623 -44.51 -5.64 43.26
C THR A 623 -45.90 -5.10 42.96
N LEU A 624 -46.18 -4.78 41.69
CA LEU A 624 -47.51 -4.31 41.26
C LEU A 624 -48.57 -5.39 41.46
N ALA A 625 -48.28 -6.64 41.12
CA ALA A 625 -49.20 -7.76 41.36
C ALA A 625 -49.52 -7.91 42.85
N THR A 626 -48.50 -7.85 43.71
CA THR A 626 -48.66 -7.93 45.17
C THR A 626 -49.50 -6.77 45.71
N GLN A 627 -49.27 -5.54 45.24
CA GLN A 627 -50.07 -4.38 45.63
C GLN A 627 -51.55 -4.55 45.25
N VAL A 628 -51.81 -5.09 44.05
CA VAL A 628 -53.16 -5.39 43.57
C VAL A 628 -53.83 -6.44 44.46
N ASP A 629 -53.14 -7.53 44.75
CA ASP A 629 -53.68 -8.62 45.56
C ASP A 629 -53.96 -8.16 47.01
N GLN A 630 -53.09 -7.34 47.60
CA GLN A 630 -53.31 -6.74 48.91
C GLN A 630 -54.52 -5.81 48.93
N ALA A 631 -54.66 -4.94 47.93
CA ALA A 631 -55.81 -4.04 47.81
C ALA A 631 -57.11 -4.83 47.64
N LEU A 632 -57.12 -5.85 46.77
CA LEU A 632 -58.28 -6.73 46.57
C LEU A 632 -58.65 -7.51 47.84
N ALA A 633 -57.67 -8.01 48.59
CA ALA A 633 -57.91 -8.67 49.87
C ALA A 633 -58.50 -7.72 50.92
N ALA A 634 -58.02 -6.47 50.98
CA ALA A 634 -58.58 -5.45 51.86
C ALA A 634 -60.03 -5.11 51.50
N PHE A 635 -60.33 -4.97 50.20
CA PHE A 635 -61.70 -4.77 49.72
C PHE A 635 -62.60 -5.96 50.06
N LYS A 636 -62.08 -7.19 49.95
CA LYS A 636 -62.80 -8.41 50.34
C LYS A 636 -63.17 -8.41 51.82
N GLN A 637 -62.18 -8.21 52.69
CA GLN A 637 -62.41 -8.17 54.14
C GLN A 637 -63.44 -7.10 54.51
N ARG A 638 -63.37 -5.94 53.84
CA ARG A 638 -64.36 -4.89 54.04
C ARG A 638 -65.73 -5.36 53.58
N ALA A 639 -65.88 -5.87 52.37
CA ALA A 639 -67.16 -6.41 51.87
C ALA A 639 -67.75 -7.48 52.81
N ASP A 640 -66.95 -8.41 53.32
CA ASP A 640 -67.40 -9.46 54.25
C ASP A 640 -67.92 -8.87 55.57
N SER A 641 -67.20 -7.90 56.16
CA SER A 641 -67.65 -7.20 57.38
C SER A 641 -69.00 -6.49 57.19
N TRP A 642 -69.25 -5.98 55.98
CA TRP A 642 -70.52 -5.36 55.60
C TRP A 642 -71.65 -6.39 55.48
N VAL A 643 -71.37 -7.55 54.88
CA VAL A 643 -72.34 -8.65 54.77
C VAL A 643 -72.78 -9.11 56.16
N ASP A 644 -71.85 -9.26 57.10
CA ASP A 644 -72.17 -9.67 58.48
C ASP A 644 -73.00 -8.62 59.23
N SER A 645 -72.64 -7.33 59.08
CA SER A 645 -73.42 -6.21 59.63
C SER A 645 -74.86 -6.17 59.08
N CYS A 646 -75.02 -6.37 57.77
CA CYS A 646 -76.33 -6.45 57.11
C CYS A 646 -77.13 -7.67 57.57
N ARG A 647 -76.48 -8.83 57.73
CA ARG A 647 -77.13 -10.07 58.22
C ARG A 647 -77.63 -9.90 59.65
N GLY A 648 -76.83 -9.30 60.54
CA GLY A 648 -77.25 -8.96 61.91
C GLY A 648 -78.47 -8.03 61.95
N ARG A 649 -78.50 -7.02 61.08
CA ARG A 649 -79.65 -6.11 60.94
C ARG A 649 -80.91 -6.78 60.40
N SER A 650 -80.77 -7.66 59.40
CA SER A 650 -81.89 -8.43 58.83
C SER A 650 -82.56 -9.34 59.87
N VAL A 651 -81.78 -10.00 60.73
CA VAL A 651 -82.30 -10.80 61.85
C VAL A 651 -83.08 -9.93 62.83
N ARG A 652 -82.53 -8.77 63.21
CA ARG A 652 -83.21 -7.80 64.10
C ARG A 652 -84.52 -7.29 63.49
N MET A 653 -84.54 -7.06 62.17
CA MET A 653 -85.72 -6.62 61.43
C MET A 653 -86.79 -7.73 61.35
N ARG A 654 -86.42 -9.01 61.16
CA ARG A 654 -87.37 -10.12 61.23
C ARG A 654 -88.01 -10.26 62.61
N LEU A 655 -87.22 -10.12 63.68
CA LEU A 655 -87.72 -10.13 65.06
C LEU A 655 -88.73 -9.00 65.30
N SER A 656 -88.44 -7.80 64.81
CA SER A 656 -89.34 -6.65 64.91
C SER A 656 -90.62 -6.80 64.06
N CYS A 657 -90.54 -7.46 62.90
CA CYS A 657 -91.72 -7.77 62.08
C CYS A 657 -92.56 -8.91 62.66
N SER A 658 -91.94 -9.88 63.35
CA SER A 658 -92.68 -10.93 64.06
C SER A 658 -93.45 -10.38 65.25
N SER A 659 -92.87 -9.45 66.03
CA SER A 659 -93.60 -8.77 67.12
C SER A 659 -94.77 -7.92 66.60
N MET A 660 -94.66 -7.36 65.38
CA MET A 660 -95.76 -6.66 64.74
C MET A 660 -96.94 -7.56 64.33
N SER A 661 -96.70 -8.81 63.94
CA SER A 661 -97.80 -9.75 63.60
C SER A 661 -98.59 -10.20 64.83
N THR A 662 -97.97 -10.25 66.01
CA THR A 662 -98.63 -10.69 67.26
C THR A 662 -99.62 -9.66 67.80
N VAL A 663 -99.42 -8.37 67.53
CA VAL A 663 -100.32 -7.29 67.99
C VAL A 663 -101.66 -7.29 67.25
N PHE A 664 -101.75 -7.90 66.06
CA PHE A 664 -103.01 -8.09 65.33
C PHE A 664 -103.77 -9.38 65.72
N GLY A 665 -103.27 -10.11 66.72
CA GLY A 665 -103.88 -11.35 67.20
C GLY A 665 -104.87 -11.14 68.35
N THR A 666 -106.11 -10.73 68.03
CA THR A 666 -107.32 -11.19 68.76
C THR A 666 -108.46 -11.35 67.75
N GLY A 667 -109.02 -12.56 67.70
CA GLY A 667 -109.76 -13.09 66.55
C GLY A 667 -111.09 -12.42 66.22
N THR A 668 -111.35 -12.28 64.92
CA THR A 668 -112.53 -12.82 64.21
C THR A 668 -112.40 -12.55 62.71
N SER A 669 -112.82 -13.52 61.91
CA SER A 669 -112.89 -13.56 60.43
C SER A 669 -111.56 -13.59 59.64
N SER A 670 -111.05 -14.81 59.56
CA SER A 670 -110.11 -15.30 58.56
C SER A 670 -110.76 -15.33 57.17
N ARG A 671 -110.37 -14.43 56.24
CA ARG A 671 -110.21 -14.70 54.78
C ARG A 671 -109.85 -13.51 53.89
N ALA A 672 -109.95 -12.25 54.33
CA ALA A 672 -109.73 -11.10 53.42
C ALA A 672 -108.35 -10.42 53.46
N CYS A 673 -107.46 -10.76 54.40
CA CYS A 673 -106.16 -10.07 54.57
C CYS A 673 -104.92 -10.89 54.15
N HIS A 674 -105.10 -12.08 53.58
CA HIS A 674 -103.99 -13.01 53.33
C HIS A 674 -103.21 -12.82 52.02
N ALA A 675 -103.63 -11.91 51.13
CA ALA A 675 -103.07 -11.87 49.76
C ALA A 675 -101.88 -10.92 49.51
N PRO A 676 -101.70 -9.72 50.12
CA PRO A 676 -100.57 -8.86 49.73
C PRO A 676 -99.34 -8.94 50.66
N LEU A 677 -99.52 -9.27 51.95
CA LEU A 677 -98.43 -9.26 52.94
C LEU A 677 -97.42 -10.42 52.76
N GLY A 678 -97.87 -11.56 52.23
CA GLY A 678 -97.01 -12.72 51.97
C GLY A 678 -96.01 -12.51 50.83
N VAL A 679 -96.36 -11.67 49.84
CA VAL A 679 -95.53 -11.36 48.67
C VAL A 679 -94.46 -10.32 49.02
N VAL A 680 -94.77 -9.34 49.86
CA VAL A 680 -93.82 -8.32 50.35
C VAL A 680 -92.81 -8.94 51.32
N LYS A 681 -93.24 -9.83 52.23
CA LYS A 681 -92.32 -10.59 53.10
C LYS A 681 -91.36 -11.47 52.28
N ARG A 682 -91.82 -12.18 51.24
CA ARG A 682 -90.93 -12.98 50.38
C ARG A 682 -90.01 -12.14 49.49
N LYS A 683 -90.47 -11.00 48.96
CA LYS A 683 -89.62 -10.11 48.13
C LYS A 683 -88.56 -9.37 48.95
N LEU A 684 -88.88 -8.76 50.10
CA LEU A 684 -87.86 -8.07 50.93
C LEU A 684 -86.82 -9.03 51.49
N THR A 685 -87.23 -10.25 51.89
CA THR A 685 -86.29 -11.26 52.41
C THR A 685 -85.45 -11.88 51.30
N ALA A 686 -86.01 -12.04 50.09
CA ALA A 686 -85.26 -12.50 48.93
C ALA A 686 -84.27 -11.43 48.43
N THR A 687 -84.66 -10.15 48.34
CA THR A 687 -83.81 -9.08 47.80
C THR A 687 -82.70 -8.65 48.78
N ALA A 688 -82.97 -8.62 50.09
CA ALA A 688 -81.94 -8.34 51.11
C ALA A 688 -80.90 -9.47 51.27
N CYS A 689 -81.27 -10.72 50.94
CA CYS A 689 -80.35 -11.86 50.99
C CYS A 689 -79.76 -12.24 49.61
N SER A 690 -80.38 -11.86 48.49
CA SER A 690 -79.88 -12.16 47.13
C SER A 690 -78.81 -11.18 46.67
N GLY A 691 -78.86 -9.92 47.11
CA GLY A 691 -77.79 -8.94 46.85
C GLY A 691 -76.44 -9.36 47.46
N GLY A 692 -76.47 -10.01 48.63
CA GLY A 692 -75.27 -10.55 49.28
C GLY A 692 -74.69 -11.81 48.63
N ARG A 693 -75.51 -12.63 47.94
CA ARG A 693 -74.98 -13.76 47.16
C ARG A 693 -74.31 -13.30 45.86
N GLY A 694 -74.77 -12.20 45.25
CA GLY A 694 -74.12 -11.61 44.08
C GLY A 694 -72.67 -11.19 44.36
N ILE A 695 -72.46 -10.49 45.48
CA ILE A 695 -71.12 -10.04 45.93
C ILE A 695 -70.18 -11.23 46.18
N PHE A 696 -70.67 -12.32 46.78
CA PHE A 696 -69.89 -13.56 46.99
C PHE A 696 -69.58 -14.32 45.69
N THR A 697 -70.45 -14.24 44.68
CA THR A 697 -70.21 -14.91 43.39
C THR A 697 -69.20 -14.13 42.55
N CYS A 698 -69.16 -12.80 42.66
CA CYS A 698 -68.15 -11.96 42.00
C CYS A 698 -66.77 -12.06 42.65
N PHE A 699 -66.70 -12.25 43.97
CA PHE A 699 -65.43 -12.47 44.68
C PHE A 699 -64.76 -13.84 44.43
N VAL A 700 -65.50 -14.82 43.86
CA VAL A 700 -64.99 -16.17 43.56
C VAL A 700 -64.71 -16.35 42.06
N ARG A 701 -65.22 -15.45 41.19
CA ARG A 701 -65.02 -15.53 39.73
C ARG A 701 -63.86 -14.69 39.20
N LEU A 702 -63.14 -13.97 40.08
CA LEU A 702 -61.99 -13.10 39.77
C LEU A 702 -60.65 -13.65 40.31
N GLY A 703 -60.62 -14.88 40.82
CA GLY A 703 -59.43 -15.59 41.28
C GLY A 703 -58.76 -16.40 40.18
#